data_AF-A0A7Z0U0X6-F1
#
_entry.id   AF-A0A7Z0U0X6-F1
#
_cell.length_a   1.000
_cell.length_b   1.000
_cell.length_c   1.000
_cell.angle_alpha   90.00
_cell.angle_beta   90.00
_cell.angle_gamma   90.00
#
_symmetry.space_group_name_H-M   'P 1'
#
loop_
_entity.id
_entity.type
_entity.pdbx_description
1 polymer ?
#
loop_
_entity_poly.entity_id
_entity_poly.type
_entity_poly.pdbx_seq_one_letter_code
_entity_poly.pdbx_strand_id
1 'polypeptide(L)'
;MNRASAGVPRRPAGAHAPIGLAMLLLGLAAFAPAMADDAEAALLHPLFQDQAVLQRDQPIRIWGEAAPGATVQVALARHRRSARADAAGQWSVELPALPAGGPHTLTARAGEASRTVADVLIGDVWLCSGQSNMELQVWRSLDARAEIAGADSDTIRLLTVPQAGHPAPQARFGAETRWHTVTPDSIRDFSAACYYFARELQKTVDVPMGLVNAAWGGSRIQAWTSADALRAGGGLDAELDVLALYADAPDAAVARWGQVWTGWWRQRPGIAADDRPWAGDASGADWRDAPRDLGAWERWGVPELAAFDGMLWYRTQVSLTGEQAAQPAILVLGPADEMDTTWVNGQAVGSTYGAGTPRTYALPDGLLRAGDNPIVVNVLDTYREGGLAGPASAHALNFADGSTVPLDGGWRYRVVPNAVGSPPRAPWQSASGLSTLYNGMIAPLSGMRLRGMLWYQGESNTFEAGAYAGLLRGLRDDWRGRFGNPELPFLVVQLANYGTPADTPGDSDWAALREAQRVVATDPHSALAVTIDIGDRYDIHPANKQVLGTRLARAARQAVYGERIAPSGPVPQQARREGDDVVVTFADVEGALVAYGAAGPVGFELCGAAAGSCRFVDARVDGRRVRLHTGDGPVPMRVRHAWADAPLVNLFDAADQPAGPFEIEIR
;
A
#
# COMPACT_ATOMS: atom_id res chain seq x y z
N MET A 1 -29.74 8.02 -52.17
CA MET A 1 -30.60 9.23 -52.18
C MET A 1 -29.93 10.31 -51.36
N ASN A 2 -29.63 11.40 -52.05
CA ASN A 2 -29.14 12.73 -51.68
C ASN A 2 -29.25 13.32 -50.25
N ARG A 3 -28.28 14.21 -50.00
CA ARG A 3 -28.16 15.39 -49.10
C ARG A 3 -27.39 15.17 -47.78
N ALA A 4 -26.45 16.03 -47.37
CA ALA A 4 -25.86 17.22 -47.97
C ALA A 4 -24.55 17.59 -47.25
N SER A 5 -23.61 18.15 -48.00
CA SER A 5 -22.37 18.79 -47.58
C SER A 5 -22.58 20.26 -47.21
N ALA A 6 -21.85 20.77 -46.22
CA ALA A 6 -21.51 22.19 -46.10
C ALA A 6 -20.07 22.30 -45.58
N GLY A 7 -19.19 22.88 -46.39
CA GLY A 7 -17.79 23.16 -46.05
C GLY A 7 -17.58 24.57 -45.52
N VAL A 8 -16.43 24.82 -44.90
CA VAL A 8 -15.89 26.14 -44.52
C VAL A 8 -14.34 26.07 -44.59
N PRO A 9 -13.62 27.16 -44.94
CA PRO A 9 -12.49 27.11 -45.86
C PRO A 9 -11.08 27.28 -45.26
N ARG A 10 -10.08 26.99 -46.11
CA ARG A 10 -8.64 27.19 -45.92
C ARG A 10 -8.26 28.67 -45.78
N ARG A 11 -7.34 28.97 -44.85
CA ARG A 11 -6.57 30.24 -44.79
C ARG A 11 -5.18 30.06 -45.42
N PRO A 12 -4.60 31.08 -46.09
CA PRO A 12 -3.35 30.96 -46.82
C PRO A 12 -2.11 31.30 -45.98
N ALA A 13 -0.98 30.76 -46.44
CA ALA A 13 0.36 30.94 -45.93
C ALA A 13 0.85 32.39 -46.03
N GLY A 14 1.48 32.87 -44.95
CA GLY A 14 2.25 34.12 -44.91
C GLY A 14 3.74 33.82 -45.01
N ALA A 15 4.40 34.50 -45.95
CA ALA A 15 5.82 34.41 -46.25
C ALA A 15 6.69 35.07 -45.18
N HIS A 16 7.83 34.45 -44.85
CA HIS A 16 8.91 35.06 -44.08
C HIS A 16 9.99 35.61 -45.02
N ALA A 17 10.32 36.90 -44.86
CA ALA A 17 11.47 37.55 -45.45
C ALA A 17 12.69 37.47 -44.49
N PRO A 18 13.94 37.46 -45.00
CA PRO A 18 15.14 37.26 -44.20
C PRO A 18 15.76 38.59 -43.77
N ILE A 19 16.21 38.71 -42.51
CA ILE A 19 17.06 39.83 -42.08
C ILE A 19 18.18 39.31 -41.15
N GLY A 20 19.40 39.36 -41.67
CA GLY A 20 20.53 40.03 -41.02
C GLY A 20 21.12 39.42 -39.77
N LEU A 21 22.14 38.58 -39.96
CA LEU A 21 23.15 38.24 -38.97
C LEU A 21 23.99 39.49 -38.63
N ALA A 22 23.92 39.97 -37.38
CA ALA A 22 24.86 40.95 -36.84
C ALA A 22 25.31 40.50 -35.45
N MET A 23 26.60 40.14 -35.37
CA MET A 23 27.32 39.88 -34.13
C MET A 23 27.40 41.17 -33.30
N LEU A 24 27.08 41.07 -32.00
CA LEU A 24 27.60 42.01 -31.01
C LEU A 24 27.96 41.24 -29.73
N LEU A 25 29.26 41.06 -29.52
CA LEU A 25 29.87 40.72 -28.24
C LEU A 25 29.72 41.91 -27.29
N LEU A 26 29.19 41.71 -26.07
CA LEU A 26 29.69 42.36 -24.84
C LEU A 26 28.93 41.86 -23.59
N GLY A 27 29.67 41.44 -22.57
CA GLY A 27 29.26 41.53 -21.16
C GLY A 27 28.82 40.24 -20.48
N LEU A 28 29.78 39.41 -20.02
CA LEU A 28 29.55 38.50 -18.90
C LEU A 28 29.25 39.32 -17.64
N ALA A 29 27.98 39.48 -17.30
CA ALA A 29 27.55 39.70 -15.93
C ALA A 29 27.16 38.32 -15.36
N ALA A 30 27.94 37.84 -14.39
CA ALA A 30 27.61 36.65 -13.63
C ALA A 30 26.31 36.89 -12.85
N PHE A 31 25.18 36.47 -13.42
CA PHE A 31 23.97 36.22 -12.65
C PHE A 31 24.20 34.91 -11.89
N ALA A 32 24.58 35.03 -10.61
CA ALA A 32 24.35 33.95 -9.67
C ALA A 32 22.83 33.71 -9.64
N PRO A 33 22.34 32.47 -9.86
CA PRO A 33 20.93 32.19 -9.75
C PRO A 33 20.50 32.38 -8.28
N ALA A 34 19.29 32.91 -8.11
CA ALA A 34 18.63 33.15 -6.85
C ALA A 34 18.58 31.87 -5.99
N MET A 35 19.43 31.79 -4.96
CA MET A 35 19.35 30.78 -3.90
C MET A 35 18.55 31.29 -2.67
N ALA A 36 17.97 32.50 -2.76
CA ALA A 36 17.29 33.13 -1.63
C ALA A 36 15.87 32.60 -1.42
N ASP A 37 15.12 32.29 -2.48
CA ASP A 37 13.73 31.79 -2.37
C ASP A 37 13.66 30.36 -1.79
N ASP A 38 14.59 29.48 -2.17
CA ASP A 38 14.62 28.09 -1.65
C ASP A 38 15.02 28.04 -0.15
N ALA A 39 15.87 28.96 0.31
CA ALA A 39 16.34 28.99 1.69
C ALA A 39 15.25 29.41 2.70
N GLU A 40 14.32 30.29 2.31
CA GLU A 40 13.19 30.68 3.17
C GLU A 40 12.10 29.60 3.22
N ALA A 41 11.82 28.92 2.10
CA ALA A 41 10.89 27.80 2.04
C ALA A 41 11.40 26.57 2.82
N ALA A 42 12.72 26.37 2.89
CA ALA A 42 13.34 25.26 3.59
C ALA A 42 13.33 25.39 5.14
N LEU A 43 13.05 26.59 5.68
CA LEU A 43 13.24 26.86 7.10
C LEU A 43 12.39 25.95 8.00
N LEU A 44 11.16 25.64 7.60
CA LEU A 44 10.31 24.66 8.29
C LEU A 44 10.07 23.45 7.38
N HIS A 45 9.97 22.26 7.97
CA HIS A 45 9.55 21.08 7.25
C HIS A 45 8.16 21.29 6.61
N PRO A 46 7.88 20.77 5.40
CA PRO A 46 6.60 20.97 4.69
C PRO A 46 5.35 20.49 5.43
N LEU A 47 5.46 19.80 6.56
CA LEU A 47 4.33 19.49 7.43
C LEU A 47 3.77 20.75 8.13
N PHE A 48 4.65 21.72 8.42
CA PHE A 48 4.30 22.96 9.11
C PHE A 48 3.84 24.01 8.11
N GLN A 49 2.54 24.06 7.88
CA GLN A 49 1.89 24.99 6.97
C GLN A 49 0.66 25.60 7.60
N ASP A 50 0.11 26.61 6.93
CA ASP A 50 -1.11 27.26 7.39
C ASP A 50 -2.21 26.21 7.60
N GLN A 51 -3.07 26.42 8.59
CA GLN A 51 -4.19 25.51 8.90
C GLN A 51 -3.79 24.15 9.49
N ALA A 52 -2.50 23.94 9.80
CA ALA A 52 -2.02 22.69 10.39
C ALA A 52 -2.58 22.43 11.79
N VAL A 53 -2.64 21.14 12.16
CA VAL A 53 -2.94 20.71 13.53
C VAL A 53 -1.70 20.04 14.12
N LEU A 54 -1.31 20.46 15.32
CA LEU A 54 -0.23 19.85 16.10
C LEU A 54 -0.82 19.12 17.31
N GLN A 55 -0.21 18.00 17.68
CA GLN A 55 -0.70 17.15 18.76
C GLN A 55 -0.66 17.86 20.11
N ARG A 56 -1.82 17.90 20.79
CA ARG A 56 -1.98 18.41 22.15
C ARG A 56 -1.40 17.47 23.20
N ASP A 57 -1.19 18.01 24.40
CA ASP A 57 -0.86 17.28 25.63
C ASP A 57 0.42 16.42 25.53
N GLN A 58 1.25 16.69 24.53
CA GLN A 58 2.58 16.10 24.31
C GLN A 58 3.56 17.21 23.92
N PRO A 59 4.87 17.05 24.20
CA PRO A 59 5.89 17.97 23.70
C PRO A 59 5.84 18.10 22.18
N ILE A 60 5.87 19.33 21.68
CA ILE A 60 5.70 19.65 20.26
C ILE A 60 7.08 19.80 19.63
N ARG A 61 7.47 18.81 18.81
CA ARG A 61 8.71 18.87 18.03
C ARG A 61 8.49 19.69 16.77
N ILE A 62 9.34 20.69 16.55
CA ILE A 62 9.39 21.49 15.31
C ILE A 62 10.77 21.31 14.69
N TRP A 63 10.84 21.11 13.38
CA TRP A 63 12.08 20.88 12.65
C TRP A 63 12.04 21.47 11.25
N GLY A 64 13.21 21.56 10.64
CA GLY A 64 13.39 22.04 9.28
C GLY A 64 14.87 22.07 8.91
N GLU A 65 15.20 22.89 7.91
CA GLU A 65 16.56 23.07 7.43
C GLU A 65 16.97 24.54 7.53
N ALA A 66 18.26 24.81 7.67
CA ALA A 66 18.84 26.13 7.61
C ALA A 66 20.31 26.00 7.18
N ALA A 67 20.98 27.13 6.90
CA ALA A 67 22.42 27.09 6.62
C ALA A 67 23.18 26.38 7.77
N PRO A 68 24.18 25.51 7.48
CA PRO A 68 24.93 24.81 8.52
C PRO A 68 25.48 25.73 9.60
N GLY A 69 25.25 25.39 10.87
CA GLY A 69 25.64 26.21 12.03
C GLY A 69 24.78 27.45 12.29
N ALA A 70 23.76 27.75 11.47
CA ALA A 70 22.82 28.82 11.74
C ALA A 70 22.04 28.57 13.03
N THR A 71 21.74 29.64 13.78
CA THR A 71 20.85 29.55 14.94
C THR A 71 19.43 29.87 14.48
N VAL A 72 18.52 28.92 14.67
CA VAL A 72 17.11 29.05 14.33
C VAL A 72 16.31 29.29 15.60
N GLN A 73 15.54 30.37 15.63
CA GLN A 73 14.61 30.69 16.72
C GLN A 73 13.19 30.33 16.31
N VAL A 74 12.50 29.55 17.13
CA VAL A 74 11.13 29.10 16.91
C VAL A 74 10.23 29.66 17.99
N ALA A 75 9.04 30.14 17.60
CA ALA A 75 8.00 30.58 18.52
C ALA A 75 6.64 29.99 18.13
N LEU A 76 5.90 29.50 19.12
CA LEU A 76 4.51 29.03 19.00
C LEU A 76 3.78 29.40 20.30
N ALA A 77 2.63 30.05 20.17
CA ALA A 77 1.89 30.62 21.30
C ALA A 77 2.82 31.48 22.20
N ARG A 78 2.93 31.16 23.49
CA ARG A 78 3.82 31.84 24.44
C ARG A 78 5.25 31.29 24.48
N HIS A 79 5.51 30.16 23.82
CA HIS A 79 6.77 29.44 23.94
C HIS A 79 7.77 29.85 22.86
N ARG A 80 9.03 29.96 23.25
CA ARG A 80 10.16 30.27 22.38
C ARG A 80 11.33 29.34 22.70
N ARG A 81 11.98 28.82 21.66
CA ARG A 81 13.18 27.97 21.74
C ARG A 81 14.11 28.28 20.57
N SER A 82 15.37 27.92 20.72
CA SER A 82 16.35 28.02 19.64
C SER A 82 17.11 26.71 19.49
N ALA A 83 17.50 26.39 18.27
CA ALA A 83 18.41 25.29 17.96
C ALA A 83 19.48 25.77 16.97
N ARG A 84 20.58 25.04 16.91
CA ARG A 84 21.61 25.26 15.89
C ARG A 84 21.46 24.19 14.81
N ALA A 85 21.47 24.60 13.55
CA ALA A 85 21.52 23.68 12.43
C ALA A 85 22.86 22.92 12.44
N ASP A 86 22.80 21.62 12.17
CA ASP A 86 23.98 20.76 12.11
C ASP A 86 24.77 20.95 10.80
N ALA A 87 25.74 20.08 10.56
CA ALA A 87 26.58 20.14 9.36
C ALA A 87 25.81 19.87 8.05
N ALA A 88 24.69 19.12 8.13
CA ALA A 88 23.79 18.88 7.01
C ALA A 88 22.71 19.97 6.88
N GLY A 89 22.71 20.96 7.77
CA GLY A 89 21.73 22.04 7.81
C GLY A 89 20.43 21.66 8.53
N GLN A 90 20.32 20.46 9.10
CA GLN A 90 19.12 20.02 9.81
C GLN A 90 19.06 20.61 11.22
N TRP A 91 17.86 20.98 11.66
CA TRP A 91 17.64 21.48 13.01
C TRP A 91 16.30 21.00 13.57
N SER A 92 16.21 20.88 14.90
CA SER A 92 14.92 20.68 15.57
C SER A 92 14.89 21.28 16.97
N VAL A 93 13.72 21.68 17.44
CA VAL A 93 13.44 22.11 18.82
C VAL A 93 12.26 21.32 19.37
N GLU A 94 12.21 21.16 20.68
CA GLU A 94 11.04 20.66 21.39
C GLU A 94 10.43 21.79 22.23
N LEU A 95 9.16 22.08 21.96
CA LEU A 95 8.37 23.06 22.71
C LEU A 95 7.52 22.32 23.76
N PRO A 96 7.22 22.96 24.91
CA PRO A 96 6.34 22.38 25.91
C PRO A 96 4.96 22.00 25.34
N ALA A 97 4.33 21.01 25.95
CA ALA A 97 2.97 20.60 25.61
C ALA A 97 1.99 21.77 25.74
N LEU A 98 1.03 21.82 24.82
CA LEU A 98 -0.08 22.77 24.82
C LEU A 98 -1.41 22.01 24.92
N PRO A 99 -2.40 22.56 25.66
CA PRO A 99 -3.76 22.02 25.64
C PRO A 99 -4.42 22.27 24.28
N ALA A 100 -5.54 21.60 24.02
CA ALA A 100 -6.35 21.83 22.82
C ALA A 100 -6.74 23.31 22.68
N GLY A 101 -6.73 23.84 21.45
CA GLY A 101 -7.12 25.21 21.16
C GLY A 101 -6.41 25.81 19.95
N GLY A 102 -6.32 27.14 19.93
CA GLY A 102 -5.83 27.92 18.79
C GLY A 102 -6.92 28.87 18.25
N PRO A 103 -6.70 29.48 17.08
CA PRO A 103 -5.49 29.38 16.27
C PRO A 103 -4.27 30.05 16.90
N HIS A 104 -3.09 29.53 16.60
CA HIS A 104 -1.79 30.10 16.93
C HIS A 104 -1.01 30.44 15.67
N THR A 105 0.05 31.24 15.84
CA THR A 105 1.05 31.50 14.80
C THR A 105 2.35 30.82 15.19
N LEU A 106 2.89 30.00 14.28
CA LEU A 106 4.22 29.42 14.37
C LEU A 106 5.18 30.31 13.55
N THR A 107 6.30 30.72 14.14
CA THR A 107 7.36 31.43 13.41
C THR A 107 8.71 30.77 13.62
N ALA A 108 9.46 30.57 12.55
CA ALA A 108 10.88 30.21 12.57
C ALA A 108 11.71 31.36 11.97
N ARG A 109 12.85 31.70 12.58
CA ARG A 109 13.75 32.76 12.09
C ARG A 109 15.22 32.32 12.17
N ALA A 110 15.99 32.58 11.13
CA ALA A 110 17.43 32.33 11.07
C ALA A 110 18.14 33.51 10.39
N GLY A 111 18.72 34.41 11.19
CA GLY A 111 19.23 35.68 10.67
C GLY A 111 18.09 36.54 10.12
N GLU A 112 18.18 36.92 8.85
CA GLU A 112 17.14 37.70 8.14
C GLU A 112 16.00 36.82 7.59
N ALA A 113 16.26 35.52 7.34
CA ALA A 113 15.25 34.59 6.85
C ALA A 113 14.20 34.31 7.92
N SER A 114 12.93 34.36 7.54
CA SER A 114 11.80 34.14 8.45
C SER A 114 10.67 33.40 7.75
N ARG A 115 10.17 32.33 8.38
CA ARG A 115 8.96 31.61 7.95
C ARG A 115 7.88 31.78 9.01
N THR A 116 6.69 32.20 8.58
CA THR A 116 5.50 32.30 9.43
C THR A 116 4.44 31.36 8.91
N VAL A 117 3.78 30.67 9.83
CA VAL A 117 2.69 29.73 9.60
C VAL A 117 1.53 30.14 10.50
N ALA A 118 0.39 30.44 9.90
CA ALA A 118 -0.81 30.95 10.55
C ALA A 118 -1.86 29.84 10.74
N ASP A 119 -2.89 30.14 11.54
CA ASP A 119 -4.02 29.22 11.75
C ASP A 119 -3.61 27.82 12.24
N VAL A 120 -2.63 27.75 13.14
CA VAL A 120 -2.18 26.47 13.71
C VAL A 120 -3.06 26.11 14.90
N LEU A 121 -3.76 24.97 14.80
CA LEU A 121 -4.54 24.41 15.89
C LEU A 121 -3.71 23.42 16.71
N ILE A 122 -4.04 23.32 18.00
CA ILE A 122 -3.53 22.29 18.90
C ILE A 122 -4.69 21.32 19.16
N GLY A 123 -4.51 20.05 18.85
CA GLY A 123 -5.61 19.08 18.78
C GLY A 123 -5.15 17.63 18.78
N ASP A 124 -6.07 16.71 18.48
CA ASP A 124 -5.74 15.29 18.31
C ASP A 124 -5.37 15.01 16.84
N VAL A 125 -4.16 14.51 16.62
CA VAL A 125 -3.65 14.19 15.28
C VAL A 125 -3.70 12.69 15.04
N TRP A 126 -4.33 12.27 13.94
CA TRP A 126 -4.52 10.88 13.58
C TRP A 126 -3.85 10.56 12.24
N LEU A 127 -3.04 9.52 12.23
CA LEU A 127 -2.50 8.95 10.99
C LEU A 127 -3.46 7.88 10.49
N CYS A 128 -4.04 8.10 9.32
CA CYS A 128 -4.91 7.17 8.60
C CYS A 128 -4.11 6.53 7.47
N SER A 129 -3.82 5.22 7.56
CA SER A 129 -2.97 4.54 6.61
C SER A 129 -3.46 3.15 6.23
N GLY A 130 -2.90 2.61 5.14
CA GLY A 130 -3.25 1.33 4.56
C GLY A 130 -3.39 1.41 3.05
N GLN A 131 -4.33 0.63 2.51
CA GLN A 131 -4.52 0.51 1.06
C GLN A 131 -5.83 1.15 0.57
N SER A 132 -6.38 0.65 -0.53
CA SER A 132 -7.49 1.24 -1.28
C SER A 132 -8.74 1.50 -0.43
N ASN A 133 -9.02 0.68 0.58
CA ASN A 133 -10.15 0.88 1.48
C ASN A 133 -9.94 2.03 2.49
N MET A 134 -8.70 2.32 2.88
CA MET A 134 -8.35 3.56 3.59
C MET A 134 -8.38 4.76 2.64
N GLU A 135 -7.88 4.58 1.40
CA GLU A 135 -7.80 5.64 0.39
C GLU A 135 -9.18 6.08 -0.15
N LEU A 136 -10.17 5.18 -0.13
CA LEU A 136 -11.47 5.37 -0.78
C LEU A 136 -12.10 6.73 -0.45
N GLN A 137 -12.36 7.50 -1.50
CA GLN A 137 -12.82 8.88 -1.41
C GLN A 137 -14.27 8.99 -0.89
N VAL A 138 -14.59 10.08 -0.20
CA VAL A 138 -15.96 10.39 0.27
C VAL A 138 -16.97 10.31 -0.86
N TRP A 139 -16.68 10.81 -2.06
CA TRP A 139 -17.62 10.77 -3.19
C TRP A 139 -18.02 9.36 -3.64
N ARG A 140 -17.25 8.33 -3.27
CA ARG A 140 -17.52 6.91 -3.57
C ARG A 140 -18.25 6.18 -2.45
N SER A 141 -18.48 6.84 -1.31
CA SER A 141 -19.19 6.26 -0.17
C SER A 141 -20.71 6.43 -0.24
N LEU A 142 -21.43 5.69 0.58
CA LEU A 142 -22.88 5.88 0.72
C LEU A 142 -23.21 7.29 1.26
N ASP A 143 -24.29 7.87 0.74
CA ASP A 143 -24.80 9.22 1.08
C ASP A 143 -23.83 10.38 0.77
N ALA A 144 -22.82 10.16 -0.06
CA ALA A 144 -21.78 11.14 -0.34
C ALA A 144 -22.28 12.53 -0.80
N ARG A 145 -23.43 12.60 -1.47
CA ARG A 145 -23.98 13.89 -1.94
C ARG A 145 -24.38 14.80 -0.79
N ALA A 146 -25.08 14.26 0.22
CA ALA A 146 -25.49 15.04 1.38
C ALA A 146 -24.26 15.40 2.23
N GLU A 147 -23.36 14.45 2.42
CA GLU A 147 -22.10 14.64 3.16
C GLU A 147 -21.23 15.74 2.57
N ILE A 148 -20.99 15.71 1.25
CA ILE A 148 -20.20 16.73 0.58
C ILE A 148 -20.91 18.09 0.64
N ALA A 149 -22.22 18.14 0.40
CA ALA A 149 -22.97 19.41 0.39
C ALA A 149 -23.04 20.06 1.78
N GLY A 150 -23.05 19.27 2.85
CA GLY A 150 -23.10 19.73 4.24
C GLY A 150 -21.73 19.90 4.90
N ALA A 151 -20.63 19.62 4.19
CA ALA A 151 -19.29 19.67 4.74
C ALA A 151 -18.84 21.11 5.01
N ASP A 152 -18.83 21.50 6.28
CA ASP A 152 -18.30 22.77 6.76
C ASP A 152 -17.73 22.57 8.15
N SER A 153 -16.40 22.53 8.27
CA SER A 153 -15.74 22.45 9.58
C SER A 153 -14.37 23.11 9.55
N ASP A 154 -14.17 24.01 10.50
CA ASP A 154 -12.91 24.69 10.75
C ASP A 154 -12.04 24.02 11.83
N THR A 155 -12.52 22.99 12.51
CA THR A 155 -11.79 22.29 13.59
C THR A 155 -11.28 20.92 13.18
N ILE A 156 -11.84 20.31 12.13
CA ILE A 156 -11.24 19.17 11.43
C ILE A 156 -10.39 19.69 10.27
N ARG A 157 -9.12 19.25 10.20
CA ARG A 157 -8.15 19.62 9.17
C ARG A 157 -7.63 18.38 8.46
N LEU A 158 -7.47 18.47 7.15
CA LEU A 158 -7.16 17.36 6.26
C LEU A 158 -5.76 17.55 5.67
N LEU A 159 -4.93 16.52 5.70
CA LEU A 159 -3.65 16.45 4.99
C LEU A 159 -3.59 15.12 4.23
N THR A 160 -3.40 15.17 2.92
CA THR A 160 -3.13 13.98 2.11
C THR A 160 -1.64 13.90 1.81
N VAL A 161 -1.00 12.80 2.19
CA VAL A 161 0.39 12.53 1.85
C VAL A 161 0.46 12.08 0.38
N PRO A 162 1.35 12.65 -0.45
CA PRO A 162 1.47 12.27 -1.84
C PRO A 162 1.96 10.83 -1.94
N GLN A 163 1.37 10.08 -2.87
CA GLN A 163 1.79 8.72 -3.18
C GLN A 163 3.20 8.74 -3.79
N ALA A 164 4.18 8.30 -3.01
CA ALA A 164 5.58 8.21 -3.43
C ALA A 164 6.24 6.95 -2.84
N GLY A 165 6.72 6.06 -3.70
CA GLY A 165 7.58 4.95 -3.30
C GLY A 165 9.04 5.32 -3.50
N HIS A 166 9.90 5.03 -2.53
CA HIS A 166 11.33 5.37 -2.61
C HIS A 166 12.22 4.25 -2.04
N PRO A 167 13.38 3.93 -2.65
CA PRO A 167 14.24 2.85 -2.14
C PRO A 167 14.94 3.18 -0.82
N ALA A 168 15.03 4.46 -0.45
CA ALA A 168 15.60 4.93 0.82
C ALA A 168 14.70 5.97 1.51
N PRO A 169 14.70 6.05 2.86
CA PRO A 169 13.87 7.00 3.61
C PRO A 169 14.05 8.45 3.15
N GLN A 170 12.94 9.14 2.94
CA GLN A 170 12.92 10.55 2.53
C GLN A 170 12.69 11.47 3.72
N ALA A 171 13.36 12.62 3.71
CA ALA A 171 13.18 13.66 4.73
C ALA A 171 12.02 14.62 4.44
N ARG A 172 11.49 14.61 3.20
CA ARG A 172 10.43 15.49 2.71
C ARG A 172 9.44 14.70 1.85
N PHE A 173 8.25 15.25 1.64
CA PHE A 173 7.26 14.67 0.72
C PHE A 173 7.72 14.78 -0.74
N GLY A 174 7.37 13.79 -1.56
CA GLY A 174 7.72 13.76 -2.98
C GLY A 174 6.95 14.74 -3.88
N ALA A 175 5.96 15.44 -3.33
CA ALA A 175 5.21 16.49 -4.01
C ALA A 175 4.75 17.55 -3.00
N GLU A 176 4.23 18.67 -3.52
CA GLU A 176 3.62 19.69 -2.69
C GLU A 176 2.43 19.10 -1.89
N THR A 177 2.36 19.47 -0.63
CA THR A 177 1.31 19.04 0.31
C THR A 177 0.70 20.27 0.94
N ARG A 178 -0.58 20.21 1.31
CA ARG A 178 -1.28 21.30 2.00
C ARG A 178 -2.28 20.78 3.01
N TRP A 179 -2.41 21.49 4.12
CA TRP A 179 -3.53 21.31 5.02
C TRP A 179 -4.76 22.02 4.45
N HIS A 180 -5.92 21.40 4.65
CA HIS A 180 -7.20 21.96 4.23
C HIS A 180 -8.20 21.93 5.38
N THR A 181 -9.04 22.95 5.45
CA THR A 181 -10.29 22.90 6.22
C THR A 181 -11.26 21.92 5.57
N VAL A 182 -12.29 21.46 6.28
CA VAL A 182 -13.36 20.66 5.68
C VAL A 182 -14.32 21.59 4.94
N THR A 183 -14.38 21.43 3.62
CA THR A 183 -15.32 22.11 2.70
C THR A 183 -15.86 21.10 1.71
N PRO A 184 -16.90 21.42 0.91
CA PRO A 184 -17.39 20.52 -0.13
C PRO A 184 -16.30 20.11 -1.14
N ASP A 185 -15.38 21.02 -1.46
CA ASP A 185 -14.30 20.76 -2.41
C ASP A 185 -13.20 19.88 -1.80
N SER A 186 -12.73 20.21 -0.59
CA SER A 186 -11.59 19.49 0.02
C SER A 186 -11.97 18.08 0.47
N ILE A 187 -13.23 17.88 0.92
CA ILE A 187 -13.63 16.60 1.48
C ILE A 187 -13.93 15.56 0.42
N ARG A 188 -14.33 16.00 -0.78
CA ARG A 188 -14.80 15.14 -1.87
C ARG A 188 -13.84 13.99 -2.15
N ASP A 189 -12.56 14.31 -2.29
CA ASP A 189 -11.49 13.38 -2.65
C ASP A 189 -10.65 12.90 -1.45
N PHE A 190 -11.03 13.27 -0.22
CA PHE A 190 -10.37 12.80 1.00
C PHE A 190 -10.87 11.40 1.41
N SER A 191 -10.07 10.71 2.21
CA SER A 191 -10.41 9.38 2.76
C SER A 191 -11.74 9.40 3.53
N ALA A 192 -12.71 8.62 3.06
CA ALA A 192 -14.01 8.47 3.70
C ALA A 192 -13.89 7.82 5.09
N ALA A 193 -13.05 6.78 5.21
CA ALA A 193 -12.84 6.10 6.48
C ALA A 193 -12.26 7.05 7.54
N CYS A 194 -11.25 7.84 7.16
CA CYS A 194 -10.58 8.78 8.05
C CYS A 194 -11.50 9.94 8.44
N TYR A 195 -12.23 10.52 7.48
CA TYR A 195 -13.14 11.63 7.75
C TYR A 195 -14.31 11.22 8.65
N TYR A 196 -15.04 10.15 8.29
CA TYR A 196 -16.21 9.74 9.08
C TYR A 196 -15.80 9.31 10.48
N PHE A 197 -14.61 8.73 10.67
CA PHE A 197 -14.05 8.49 12.00
C PHE A 197 -13.98 9.78 12.84
N ALA A 198 -13.33 10.82 12.31
CA ALA A 198 -13.13 12.06 13.04
C ALA A 198 -14.45 12.79 13.30
N ARG A 199 -15.33 12.85 12.28
CA ARG A 199 -16.67 13.43 12.38
C ARG A 199 -17.50 12.76 13.48
N GLU A 200 -17.47 11.43 13.57
CA GLU A 200 -18.19 10.69 14.60
C GLU A 200 -17.54 10.85 15.98
N LEU A 201 -16.20 10.84 16.06
CA LEU A 201 -15.48 11.00 17.32
C LEU A 201 -15.69 12.40 17.92
N GLN A 202 -15.68 13.45 17.10
CA GLN A 202 -15.81 14.84 17.54
C GLN A 202 -17.16 15.13 18.21
N LYS A 203 -18.20 14.33 17.96
CA LYS A 203 -19.49 14.40 18.69
C LYS A 203 -19.34 14.15 20.19
N THR A 204 -18.25 13.49 20.61
CA THR A 204 -17.97 13.14 22.01
C THR A 204 -16.65 13.72 22.52
N VAL A 205 -15.70 14.00 21.63
CA VAL A 205 -14.39 14.58 21.96
C VAL A 205 -14.29 15.94 21.27
N ASP A 206 -14.71 16.99 21.97
CA ASP A 206 -14.76 18.36 21.47
C ASP A 206 -13.37 19.03 21.46
N VAL A 207 -12.53 18.62 20.50
CA VAL A 207 -11.19 19.19 20.25
C VAL A 207 -10.94 19.31 18.74
N PRO A 208 -10.02 20.20 18.31
CA PRO A 208 -9.54 20.19 16.94
C PRO A 208 -8.93 18.83 16.56
N MET A 209 -9.12 18.39 15.32
CA MET A 209 -8.61 17.12 14.82
C MET A 209 -7.83 17.30 13.52
N GLY A 210 -6.61 16.79 13.49
CA GLY A 210 -5.79 16.73 12.28
C GLY A 210 -5.79 15.32 11.69
N LEU A 211 -6.20 15.17 10.44
CA LEU A 211 -6.29 13.89 9.75
C LEU A 211 -5.21 13.80 8.68
N VAL A 212 -4.24 12.92 8.89
CA VAL A 212 -3.15 12.66 7.94
C VAL A 212 -3.45 11.37 7.19
N ASN A 213 -3.88 11.48 5.94
CA ASN A 213 -4.13 10.34 5.06
C ASN A 213 -2.86 9.94 4.31
N ALA A 214 -2.31 8.78 4.64
CA ALA A 214 -1.16 8.16 3.97
C ALA A 214 -1.56 6.75 3.50
N ALA A 215 -2.26 6.65 2.37
CA ALA A 215 -2.79 5.39 1.85
C ALA A 215 -2.54 5.23 0.34
N TRP A 216 -2.38 3.98 -0.09
CA TRP A 216 -2.18 3.64 -1.50
C TRP A 216 -2.77 2.27 -1.84
N GLY A 217 -3.75 2.24 -2.74
CA GLY A 217 -4.36 1.04 -3.31
C GLY A 217 -3.38 -0.03 -3.79
N GLY A 218 -3.75 -1.29 -3.58
CA GLY A 218 -2.95 -2.46 -3.97
C GLY A 218 -1.72 -2.72 -3.10
N SER A 219 -1.43 -1.88 -2.10
CA SER A 219 -0.21 -2.00 -1.31
C SER A 219 -0.20 -3.18 -0.32
N ARG A 220 0.97 -3.80 -0.17
CA ARG A 220 1.26 -4.83 0.82
C ARG A 220 1.85 -4.22 2.08
N ILE A 221 1.61 -4.83 3.24
CA ILE A 221 2.10 -4.33 4.54
C ILE A 221 3.63 -4.15 4.61
N GLN A 222 4.40 -4.96 3.87
CA GLN A 222 5.85 -4.85 3.79
C GLN A 222 6.31 -3.50 3.23
N ALA A 223 5.56 -2.93 2.27
CA ALA A 223 5.91 -1.63 1.70
C ALA A 223 5.80 -0.50 2.73
N TRP A 224 4.95 -0.65 3.75
CA TRP A 224 4.68 0.31 4.83
C TRP A 224 5.56 0.12 6.08
N THR A 225 6.36 -0.94 6.12
CA THR A 225 7.21 -1.30 7.26
C THR A 225 8.65 -0.90 6.96
N SER A 226 9.37 -0.29 7.90
CA SER A 226 10.77 0.08 7.68
C SER A 226 11.69 -1.12 7.47
N ALA A 227 12.82 -0.90 6.79
CA ALA A 227 13.75 -1.98 6.47
C ALA A 227 14.30 -2.67 7.74
N ASP A 228 14.52 -1.90 8.81
CA ASP A 228 14.98 -2.41 10.11
C ASP A 228 13.96 -3.38 10.71
N ALA A 229 12.68 -3.01 10.70
CA ALA A 229 11.61 -3.85 11.23
C ALA A 229 11.36 -5.09 10.38
N LEU A 230 11.48 -4.99 9.05
CA LEU A 230 11.42 -6.16 8.16
C LEU A 230 12.59 -7.12 8.40
N ARG A 231 13.82 -6.61 8.56
CA ARG A 231 14.99 -7.43 8.92
C ARG A 231 14.80 -8.13 10.26
N ALA A 232 14.23 -7.45 11.25
CA ALA A 232 13.93 -8.05 12.55
C ALA A 232 12.91 -9.20 12.46
N GLY A 233 12.01 -9.17 11.46
CA GLY A 233 11.09 -10.28 11.14
C GLY A 233 11.75 -11.48 10.45
N GLY A 234 12.90 -11.27 9.82
CA GLY A 234 13.70 -12.29 9.12
C GLY A 234 13.16 -12.71 7.76
N GLY A 235 14.00 -13.37 6.97
CA GLY A 235 13.61 -14.01 5.70
C GLY A 235 13.53 -13.08 4.49
N LEU A 236 13.88 -11.80 4.64
CA LEU A 236 13.88 -10.80 3.57
C LEU A 236 15.24 -10.07 3.43
N ASP A 237 16.29 -10.56 4.08
CA ASP A 237 17.59 -9.87 4.15
C ASP A 237 18.21 -9.66 2.76
N ALA A 238 18.16 -10.68 1.89
CA ALA A 238 18.73 -10.59 0.55
C ALA A 238 18.01 -9.54 -0.30
N GLU A 239 16.69 -9.46 -0.21
CA GLU A 239 15.86 -8.50 -0.93
C GLU A 239 16.03 -7.08 -0.37
N LEU A 240 16.17 -6.92 0.95
CA LEU A 240 16.43 -5.63 1.58
C LEU A 240 17.85 -5.12 1.29
N ASP A 241 18.84 -6.00 1.15
CA ASP A 241 20.18 -5.63 0.70
C ASP A 241 20.18 -5.18 -0.77
N VAL A 242 19.38 -5.83 -1.61
CA VAL A 242 19.14 -5.38 -3.00
C VAL A 242 18.48 -4.00 -3.02
N LEU A 243 17.47 -3.76 -2.18
CA LEU A 243 16.81 -2.44 -2.09
C LEU A 243 17.77 -1.35 -1.65
N ALA A 244 18.59 -1.61 -0.63
CA ALA A 244 19.59 -0.67 -0.16
C ALA A 244 20.61 -0.34 -1.26
N LEU A 245 21.09 -1.35 -1.99
CA LEU A 245 21.97 -1.14 -3.14
C LEU A 245 21.27 -0.35 -4.25
N TYR A 246 19.97 -0.56 -4.48
CA TYR A 246 19.21 0.14 -5.52
C TYR A 246 19.12 1.64 -5.29
N ALA A 247 19.18 2.10 -4.03
CA ALA A 247 19.18 3.53 -3.72
C ALA A 247 20.44 4.25 -4.25
N ASP A 248 21.59 3.57 -4.30
CA ASP A 248 22.88 4.16 -4.65
C ASP A 248 23.38 3.74 -6.05
N ALA A 249 23.10 2.50 -6.44
CA ALA A 249 23.60 1.88 -7.67
C ALA A 249 22.54 0.95 -8.31
N PRO A 250 21.51 1.52 -8.99
CA PRO A 250 20.41 0.76 -9.58
C PRO A 250 20.85 -0.39 -10.50
N ASP A 251 21.83 -0.18 -11.37
CA ASP A 251 22.30 -1.21 -12.31
C ASP A 251 22.92 -2.42 -11.59
N ALA A 252 23.71 -2.15 -10.54
CA ALA A 252 24.31 -3.19 -9.71
C ALA A 252 23.24 -3.94 -8.90
N ALA A 253 22.23 -3.22 -8.40
CA ALA A 253 21.11 -3.81 -7.68
C ALA A 253 20.24 -4.70 -8.59
N VAL A 254 19.99 -4.29 -9.83
CA VAL A 254 19.26 -5.10 -10.80
C VAL A 254 20.04 -6.38 -11.16
N ALA A 255 21.35 -6.28 -11.34
CA ALA A 255 22.19 -7.47 -11.54
C ALA A 255 22.15 -8.41 -10.32
N ARG A 256 22.23 -7.86 -9.10
CA ARG A 256 22.12 -8.62 -7.85
C ARG A 256 20.73 -9.24 -7.68
N TRP A 257 19.68 -8.53 -8.05
CA TRP A 257 18.31 -9.03 -8.08
C TRP A 257 18.18 -10.23 -9.01
N GLY A 258 18.81 -10.18 -10.19
CA GLY A 258 18.91 -11.33 -11.08
C GLY A 258 19.49 -12.58 -10.40
N GLN A 259 20.46 -12.42 -9.50
CA GLN A 259 21.03 -13.54 -8.73
C GLN A 259 20.05 -14.08 -7.68
N VAL A 260 19.31 -13.21 -6.99
CA VAL A 260 18.25 -13.61 -6.05
C VAL A 260 17.16 -14.39 -6.78
N TRP A 261 16.67 -13.83 -7.89
CA TRP A 261 15.62 -14.42 -8.72
C TRP A 261 16.04 -15.79 -9.29
N THR A 262 17.23 -15.88 -9.88
CA THR A 262 17.74 -17.15 -10.46
C THR A 262 18.10 -18.17 -9.37
N GLY A 263 18.53 -17.72 -8.19
CA GLY A 263 18.70 -18.55 -7.01
C GLY A 263 17.39 -19.18 -6.55
N TRP A 264 16.31 -18.39 -6.51
CA TRP A 264 14.96 -18.89 -6.25
C TRP A 264 14.53 -19.96 -7.26
N TRP A 265 14.71 -19.69 -8.56
CA TRP A 265 14.35 -20.61 -9.65
C TRP A 265 15.02 -21.99 -9.50
N ARG A 266 16.34 -22.00 -9.28
CA ARG A 266 17.13 -23.23 -9.14
C ARG A 266 16.76 -24.09 -7.92
N GLN A 267 16.12 -23.50 -6.93
CA GLN A 267 15.69 -24.19 -5.71
C GLN A 267 14.25 -24.70 -5.81
N ARG A 268 13.54 -24.45 -6.93
CA ARG A 268 12.16 -24.89 -7.07
C ARG A 268 12.07 -26.40 -7.33
N PRO A 269 11.18 -27.13 -6.63
CA PRO A 269 10.94 -28.53 -6.93
C PRO A 269 10.57 -28.73 -8.41
N GLY A 270 11.17 -29.75 -9.05
CA GLY A 270 10.90 -30.07 -10.46
C GLY A 270 11.73 -29.28 -11.48
N ILE A 271 12.55 -28.32 -11.04
CA ILE A 271 13.51 -27.61 -11.92
C ILE A 271 14.86 -28.33 -11.88
N ALA A 272 15.41 -28.66 -13.05
CA ALA A 272 16.73 -29.26 -13.17
C ALA A 272 17.83 -28.28 -12.76
N ALA A 273 18.89 -28.76 -12.13
CA ALA A 273 19.97 -27.91 -11.60
C ALA A 273 20.70 -27.08 -12.69
N ASP A 274 20.68 -27.56 -13.94
CA ASP A 274 21.26 -26.92 -15.10
C ASP A 274 20.25 -26.13 -15.96
N ASP A 275 18.96 -26.09 -15.58
CA ASP A 275 17.95 -25.31 -16.28
C ASP A 275 18.21 -23.80 -16.09
N ARG A 276 18.69 -23.15 -17.17
CA ARG A 276 19.08 -21.73 -17.19
C ARG A 276 18.44 -21.00 -18.38
N PRO A 277 17.11 -20.77 -18.36
CA PRO A 277 16.41 -20.12 -19.49
C PRO A 277 16.99 -18.76 -19.87
N TRP A 278 17.48 -18.02 -18.87
CA TRP A 278 18.06 -16.69 -19.03
C TRP A 278 19.39 -16.66 -19.77
N ALA A 279 20.13 -17.77 -19.88
CA ALA A 279 21.45 -17.79 -20.52
C ALA A 279 21.40 -17.54 -22.04
N GLY A 280 20.23 -17.69 -22.67
CA GLY A 280 20.02 -17.40 -24.09
C GLY A 280 20.57 -18.48 -25.04
N ASP A 281 21.49 -19.32 -24.60
CA ASP A 281 22.08 -20.45 -25.32
C ASP A 281 21.38 -21.80 -25.05
N ALA A 282 20.35 -21.80 -24.19
CA ALA A 282 19.72 -23.01 -23.71
C ALA A 282 19.09 -23.84 -24.84
N SER A 283 19.77 -24.94 -25.15
CA SER A 283 19.38 -26.07 -25.99
C SER A 283 18.24 -26.92 -25.40
N GLY A 284 17.49 -26.40 -24.42
CA GLY A 284 16.43 -27.12 -23.71
C GLY A 284 15.27 -27.55 -24.62
N ALA A 285 14.74 -28.75 -24.37
CA ALA A 285 13.89 -29.51 -25.28
C ALA A 285 12.44 -29.00 -25.49
N ASP A 286 12.02 -27.90 -24.84
CA ASP A 286 10.59 -27.53 -24.73
C ASP A 286 10.23 -26.13 -25.24
N TRP A 287 11.14 -25.44 -25.93
CA TRP A 287 10.84 -24.13 -26.53
C TRP A 287 10.02 -24.26 -27.81
N ARG A 288 8.92 -23.51 -27.89
CA ARG A 288 8.00 -23.49 -29.05
C ARG A 288 8.00 -22.11 -29.70
N ASP A 289 7.65 -22.04 -30.98
CA ASP A 289 7.54 -20.74 -31.66
C ASP A 289 6.30 -19.99 -31.16
N ALA A 290 6.49 -18.73 -30.79
CA ALA A 290 5.41 -17.82 -30.42
C ALA A 290 4.80 -17.21 -31.70
N PRO A 291 3.52 -16.79 -31.68
CA PRO A 291 2.96 -16.03 -32.77
C PRO A 291 3.73 -14.71 -32.98
N ARG A 292 3.69 -14.20 -34.21
CA ARG A 292 4.38 -12.95 -34.59
C ARG A 292 3.86 -11.74 -33.81
N ASP A 293 2.55 -11.67 -33.65
CA ASP A 293 1.91 -10.65 -32.82
C ASP A 293 1.77 -11.23 -31.42
N LEU A 294 2.61 -10.74 -30.51
CA LEU A 294 2.54 -11.12 -29.12
C LEU A 294 1.32 -10.44 -28.46
N GLY A 295 0.79 -11.07 -27.43
CA GLY A 295 -0.46 -10.68 -26.77
C GLY A 295 -0.86 -11.73 -25.74
N ALA A 296 -2.13 -11.65 -25.34
CA ALA A 296 -2.77 -12.64 -24.47
C ALA A 296 -2.52 -14.07 -24.99
N TRP A 297 -1.76 -14.88 -24.24
CA TRP A 297 -1.38 -16.22 -24.67
C TRP A 297 -2.57 -17.18 -24.76
N GLU A 298 -3.67 -16.86 -24.08
CA GLU A 298 -4.96 -17.55 -24.13
C GLU A 298 -5.57 -17.47 -25.53
N ARG A 299 -5.23 -16.42 -26.27
CA ARG A 299 -5.75 -16.16 -27.63
C ARG A 299 -4.88 -16.76 -28.74
N TRP A 300 -3.76 -17.41 -28.39
CA TRP A 300 -2.85 -17.99 -29.39
C TRP A 300 -3.38 -19.27 -30.05
N GLY A 301 -4.53 -19.78 -29.60
CA GLY A 301 -5.11 -21.03 -30.11
C GLY A 301 -4.35 -22.28 -29.66
N VAL A 302 -3.48 -22.15 -28.64
CA VAL A 302 -2.78 -23.28 -28.01
C VAL A 302 -3.67 -23.82 -26.89
N PRO A 303 -4.19 -25.06 -26.95
CA PRO A 303 -5.18 -25.55 -25.99
C PRO A 303 -4.73 -25.51 -24.52
N GLU A 304 -3.45 -25.75 -24.25
CA GLU A 304 -2.89 -25.73 -22.90
C GLU A 304 -2.81 -24.31 -22.30
N LEU A 305 -2.88 -23.26 -23.13
CA LEU A 305 -2.80 -21.86 -22.70
C LEU A 305 -4.15 -21.16 -22.63
N ALA A 306 -5.22 -21.77 -23.14
CA ALA A 306 -6.54 -21.12 -23.30
C ALA A 306 -7.20 -20.67 -21.97
N ALA A 307 -6.72 -21.18 -20.84
CA ALA A 307 -7.17 -20.81 -19.49
C ALA A 307 -6.00 -20.91 -18.49
N PHE A 308 -4.78 -20.61 -18.94
CA PHE A 308 -3.57 -20.79 -18.15
C PHE A 308 -3.18 -19.49 -17.44
N ASP A 309 -3.36 -19.46 -16.11
CA ASP A 309 -2.72 -18.49 -15.24
C ASP A 309 -1.40 -19.09 -14.73
N GLY A 310 -0.28 -18.38 -14.89
CA GLY A 310 1.05 -18.85 -14.52
C GLY A 310 2.18 -18.04 -15.14
N MET A 311 3.31 -18.69 -15.42
CA MET A 311 4.46 -18.02 -16.06
C MET A 311 4.78 -18.61 -17.43
N LEU A 312 5.11 -17.73 -18.36
CA LEU A 312 5.80 -18.09 -19.59
C LEU A 312 7.19 -17.46 -19.62
N TRP A 313 8.17 -18.26 -20.06
CA TRP A 313 9.43 -17.75 -20.57
C TRP A 313 9.27 -17.37 -22.03
N TYR A 314 9.83 -16.23 -22.42
CA TYR A 314 9.97 -15.75 -23.77
C TYR A 314 11.45 -15.58 -24.10
N ARG A 315 11.84 -15.85 -25.34
CA ARG A 315 13.18 -15.52 -25.84
C ARG A 315 13.14 -15.03 -27.27
N THR A 316 14.07 -14.14 -27.58
CA THR A 316 14.38 -13.66 -28.93
C THR A 316 15.87 -13.29 -28.98
N GLN A 317 16.35 -12.82 -30.13
CA GLN A 317 17.68 -12.27 -30.27
C GLN A 317 17.69 -11.06 -31.20
N VAL A 318 18.71 -10.22 -31.06
CA VAL A 318 18.98 -9.10 -31.95
C VAL A 318 20.45 -9.09 -32.36
N SER A 319 20.71 -8.92 -33.65
CA SER A 319 22.06 -8.84 -34.20
C SER A 319 22.47 -7.37 -34.34
N LEU A 320 23.59 -6.99 -33.74
CA LEU A 320 24.07 -5.60 -33.70
C LEU A 320 25.39 -5.41 -34.45
N THR A 321 25.58 -4.23 -35.04
CA THR A 321 26.92 -3.82 -35.51
C THR A 321 27.83 -3.52 -34.32
N GLY A 322 29.15 -3.48 -34.55
CA GLY A 322 30.10 -3.06 -33.51
C GLY A 322 29.89 -1.64 -33.02
N GLU A 323 29.39 -0.75 -33.89
CA GLU A 323 29.05 0.63 -33.54
C GLU A 323 27.81 0.67 -32.63
N GLN A 324 26.74 -0.05 -32.97
CA GLN A 324 25.54 -0.14 -32.14
C GLN A 324 25.83 -0.76 -30.77
N ALA A 325 26.62 -1.84 -30.72
CA ALA A 325 26.95 -2.53 -29.47
C ALA A 325 27.79 -1.69 -28.50
N ALA A 326 28.51 -0.68 -28.99
CA ALA A 326 29.32 0.22 -28.16
C ALA A 326 28.54 1.41 -27.59
N GLN A 327 27.28 1.61 -28.02
CA GLN A 327 26.45 2.72 -27.57
C GLN A 327 25.65 2.37 -26.30
N PRO A 328 25.34 3.37 -25.46
CA PRO A 328 24.28 3.24 -24.47
C PRO A 328 22.96 2.90 -25.16
N ALA A 329 22.22 1.95 -24.58
CA ALA A 329 21.00 1.44 -25.14
C ALA A 329 19.91 1.28 -24.08
N ILE A 330 18.67 1.45 -24.51
CA ILE A 330 17.47 1.21 -23.72
C ILE A 330 16.68 0.09 -24.38
N LEU A 331 16.44 -0.98 -23.63
CA LEU A 331 15.50 -2.03 -24.03
C LEU A 331 14.08 -1.56 -23.73
N VAL A 332 13.26 -1.49 -24.77
CA VAL A 332 11.82 -1.25 -24.67
C VAL A 332 11.09 -2.54 -25.01
N LEU A 333 10.16 -2.93 -24.15
CA LEU A 333 9.23 -4.02 -24.43
C LEU A 333 7.81 -3.49 -24.32
N GLY A 334 6.91 -4.05 -25.12
CA GLY A 334 5.48 -3.89 -24.90
C GLY A 334 5.06 -4.41 -23.52
N PRO A 335 3.83 -4.11 -23.09
CA PRO A 335 3.38 -4.45 -21.75
C PRO A 335 3.47 -5.96 -21.49
N ALA A 336 4.24 -6.36 -20.48
CA ALA A 336 3.96 -7.61 -19.81
C ALA A 336 2.74 -7.39 -18.90
N ASP A 337 1.92 -8.41 -18.72
CA ASP A 337 0.71 -8.32 -17.92
C ASP A 337 1.04 -7.99 -16.45
N GLU A 338 1.19 -8.94 -15.54
CA GLU A 338 1.44 -8.54 -14.15
C GLU A 338 2.88 -8.14 -13.90
N MET A 339 3.82 -9.04 -14.19
CA MET A 339 5.22 -8.87 -13.82
C MET A 339 6.13 -9.43 -14.89
N ASP A 340 7.28 -8.80 -15.07
CA ASP A 340 8.40 -9.41 -15.76
C ASP A 340 9.69 -9.42 -14.92
N THR A 341 10.57 -10.34 -15.30
CA THR A 341 12.01 -10.18 -15.13
C THR A 341 12.66 -10.38 -16.49
N THR A 342 13.58 -9.50 -16.86
CA THR A 342 14.18 -9.47 -18.20
C THR A 342 15.70 -9.60 -18.12
N TRP A 343 16.27 -10.38 -19.03
CA TRP A 343 17.70 -10.61 -19.19
C TRP A 343 18.16 -10.30 -20.61
N VAL A 344 19.36 -9.72 -20.72
CA VAL A 344 20.10 -9.55 -21.98
C VAL A 344 21.46 -10.17 -21.80
N ASN A 345 21.89 -11.02 -22.74
CA ASN A 345 23.19 -11.73 -22.66
C ASN A 345 23.41 -12.48 -21.33
N GLY A 346 22.34 -13.00 -20.72
CA GLY A 346 22.39 -13.73 -19.45
C GLY A 346 22.40 -12.88 -18.19
N GLN A 347 22.50 -11.56 -18.30
CA GLN A 347 22.45 -10.62 -17.17
C GLN A 347 21.05 -10.02 -17.03
N ALA A 348 20.53 -9.96 -15.80
CA ALA A 348 19.25 -9.30 -15.54
C ALA A 348 19.40 -7.79 -15.75
N VAL A 349 18.41 -7.19 -16.43
CA VAL A 349 18.41 -5.77 -16.80
C VAL A 349 17.17 -5.03 -16.31
N GLY A 350 16.17 -5.75 -15.82
CA GLY A 350 14.98 -5.12 -15.28
C GLY A 350 13.98 -6.09 -14.70
N SER A 351 13.11 -5.55 -13.86
CA SER A 351 11.90 -6.22 -13.39
C SER A 351 10.88 -5.16 -13.02
N THR A 352 9.68 -5.27 -13.59
CA THR A 352 8.59 -4.31 -13.39
C THR A 352 7.31 -5.06 -13.06
N TYR A 353 6.51 -4.50 -12.15
CA TYR A 353 5.14 -4.92 -11.92
C TYR A 353 4.18 -3.83 -12.38
N GLY A 354 3.13 -4.22 -13.11
CA GLY A 354 2.08 -3.31 -13.56
C GLY A 354 1.42 -3.78 -14.85
N ALA A 355 0.17 -4.23 -14.73
CA ALA A 355 -0.71 -4.57 -15.86
C ALA A 355 -0.76 -3.43 -16.88
N GLY A 356 -0.52 -3.75 -18.15
CA GLY A 356 -0.62 -2.81 -19.26
C GLY A 356 0.48 -1.74 -19.34
N THR A 357 1.51 -1.77 -18.50
CA THR A 357 2.61 -0.79 -18.51
C THR A 357 3.72 -1.20 -19.48
N PRO A 358 4.13 -0.40 -20.47
CA PRO A 358 5.32 -0.72 -21.28
C PRO A 358 6.56 -0.85 -20.40
N ARG A 359 7.50 -1.73 -20.76
CA ARG A 359 8.75 -1.91 -20.00
C ARG A 359 9.87 -1.11 -20.65
N THR A 360 10.70 -0.46 -19.85
CA THR A 360 11.83 0.35 -20.33
C THR A 360 13.00 0.15 -19.39
N TYR A 361 14.09 -0.42 -19.91
CA TYR A 361 15.27 -0.80 -19.14
C TYR A 361 16.53 -0.21 -19.77
N ALA A 362 17.19 0.70 -19.06
CA ALA A 362 18.53 1.13 -19.42
C ALA A 362 19.48 -0.07 -19.31
N LEU A 363 20.28 -0.30 -20.34
CA LEU A 363 21.23 -1.41 -20.36
C LEU A 363 22.57 -0.94 -19.81
N PRO A 364 23.21 -1.71 -18.91
CA PRO A 364 24.57 -1.43 -18.44
C PRO A 364 25.57 -1.30 -19.60
N ASP A 365 26.51 -0.37 -19.46
CA ASP A 365 27.58 -0.18 -20.43
C ASP A 365 28.38 -1.47 -20.66
N GLY A 366 28.66 -1.77 -21.93
CA GLY A 366 29.40 -2.97 -22.33
C GLY A 366 28.62 -4.29 -22.24
N LEU A 367 27.32 -4.25 -21.88
CA LEU A 367 26.49 -5.46 -21.87
C LEU A 367 26.22 -5.99 -23.28
N LEU A 368 26.05 -5.11 -24.26
CA LEU A 368 25.82 -5.47 -25.66
C LEU A 368 27.13 -5.86 -26.36
N ARG A 369 27.04 -6.76 -27.34
CA ARG A 369 28.17 -7.21 -28.16
C ARG A 369 27.83 -7.15 -29.65
N ALA A 370 28.83 -6.99 -30.50
CA ALA A 370 28.66 -7.13 -31.94
C ALA A 370 28.17 -8.55 -32.27
N GLY A 371 27.26 -8.67 -33.25
CA GLY A 371 26.56 -9.93 -33.55
C GLY A 371 25.37 -10.18 -32.63
N ASP A 372 25.10 -11.45 -32.32
CA ASP A 372 23.86 -11.86 -31.66
C ASP A 372 23.85 -11.58 -30.16
N ASN A 373 22.77 -10.93 -29.73
CA ASN A 373 22.45 -10.64 -28.33
C ASN A 373 21.12 -11.31 -27.96
N PRO A 374 21.12 -12.44 -27.22
CA PRO A 374 19.89 -13.03 -26.71
C PRO A 374 19.20 -12.12 -25.69
N ILE A 375 17.87 -12.09 -25.79
CA ILE A 375 16.96 -11.40 -24.86
C ILE A 375 15.95 -12.42 -24.35
N VAL A 376 15.82 -12.51 -23.04
CA VAL A 376 14.92 -13.46 -22.37
C VAL A 376 14.04 -12.70 -21.40
N VAL A 377 12.74 -13.01 -21.39
CA VAL A 377 11.75 -12.39 -20.51
C VAL A 377 10.98 -13.50 -19.82
N ASN A 378 10.87 -13.47 -18.50
CA ASN A 378 9.88 -14.25 -17.77
C ASN A 378 8.69 -13.35 -17.50
N VAL A 379 7.48 -13.76 -17.87
CA VAL A 379 6.25 -13.01 -17.61
C VAL A 379 5.34 -13.86 -16.72
N LEU A 380 4.78 -13.22 -15.69
CA LEU A 380 3.75 -13.77 -14.81
C LEU A 380 2.40 -13.13 -15.17
N ASP A 381 1.35 -13.96 -15.18
CA ASP A 381 -0.05 -13.57 -15.10
C ASP A 381 -0.74 -14.50 -14.10
N THR A 382 -1.58 -13.95 -13.22
CA THR A 382 -2.31 -14.72 -12.21
C THR A 382 -3.82 -14.64 -12.35
N TYR A 383 -4.34 -13.88 -13.32
CA TYR A 383 -5.77 -13.78 -13.55
C TYR A 383 -6.14 -13.19 -14.93
N ARG A 384 -7.00 -13.93 -15.64
CA ARG A 384 -7.64 -13.57 -16.93
C ARG A 384 -6.74 -13.80 -18.14
N GLU A 385 -6.30 -12.72 -18.77
CA GLU A 385 -5.64 -12.76 -20.06
C GLU A 385 -4.29 -12.11 -19.90
N GLY A 386 -3.22 -12.89 -20.08
CA GLY A 386 -1.88 -12.46 -19.77
C GLY A 386 -0.85 -12.74 -20.85
N GLY A 387 0.33 -12.15 -20.65
CA GLY A 387 1.48 -12.34 -21.52
C GLY A 387 2.21 -11.05 -21.84
N LEU A 388 3.18 -11.17 -22.75
CA LEU A 388 3.90 -10.04 -23.32
C LEU A 388 3.10 -9.52 -24.52
N ALA A 389 2.54 -8.32 -24.43
CA ALA A 389 1.67 -7.75 -25.46
C ALA A 389 2.39 -6.73 -26.34
N GLY A 390 1.94 -6.66 -27.61
CA GLY A 390 2.31 -5.59 -28.53
C GLY A 390 2.69 -6.13 -29.91
N PRO A 391 2.59 -5.29 -30.96
CA PRO A 391 3.18 -5.62 -32.25
C PRO A 391 4.71 -5.73 -32.11
N ALA A 392 5.39 -6.33 -33.08
CA ALA A 392 6.85 -6.40 -33.09
C ALA A 392 7.54 -5.02 -32.89
N SER A 393 6.91 -3.93 -33.33
CA SER A 393 7.41 -2.56 -33.13
C SER A 393 7.37 -2.06 -31.68
N ALA A 394 6.66 -2.74 -30.78
CA ALA A 394 6.64 -2.45 -29.35
C ALA A 394 7.88 -3.00 -28.62
N HIS A 395 8.69 -3.82 -29.29
CA HIS A 395 9.87 -4.46 -28.73
C HIS A 395 11.10 -4.02 -29.50
N ALA A 396 12.01 -3.28 -28.88
CA ALA A 396 13.18 -2.74 -29.56
C ALA A 396 14.33 -2.37 -28.61
N LEU A 397 15.52 -2.22 -29.19
CA LEU A 397 16.61 -1.45 -28.59
C LEU A 397 16.62 -0.04 -29.18
N ASN A 398 16.58 0.96 -28.30
CA ASN A 398 16.76 2.37 -28.64
C ASN A 398 18.16 2.80 -28.23
N PHE A 399 18.92 3.39 -29.16
CA PHE A 399 20.30 3.81 -28.95
C PHE A 399 20.39 5.32 -28.73
N ALA A 400 21.50 5.75 -28.14
CA ALA A 400 21.74 7.16 -27.81
C ALA A 400 21.77 8.09 -29.02
N ASP A 401 22.14 7.58 -30.21
CA ASP A 401 22.10 8.32 -31.48
C ASP A 401 20.67 8.51 -32.06
N GLY A 402 19.65 7.96 -31.39
CA GLY A 402 18.25 8.00 -31.81
C GLY A 402 17.87 6.89 -32.79
N SER A 403 18.80 6.00 -33.14
CA SER A 403 18.49 4.80 -33.92
C SER A 403 17.75 3.76 -33.08
N THR A 404 16.94 2.95 -33.74
CA THR A 404 16.15 1.89 -33.12
C THR A 404 16.36 0.59 -33.90
N VAL A 405 16.57 -0.52 -33.18
CA VAL A 405 16.60 -1.87 -33.76
C VAL A 405 15.43 -2.68 -33.17
N PRO A 406 14.44 -3.09 -33.98
CA PRO A 406 13.32 -3.89 -33.51
C PRO A 406 13.74 -5.31 -33.12
N LEU A 407 13.01 -5.93 -32.18
CA LEU A 407 13.19 -7.32 -31.79
C LEU A 407 12.33 -8.25 -32.65
N ASP A 408 12.68 -8.36 -33.93
CA ASP A 408 11.96 -9.12 -34.95
C ASP A 408 12.55 -10.52 -35.23
N GLY A 409 13.56 -10.94 -34.46
CA GLY A 409 14.28 -12.21 -34.59
C GLY A 409 13.47 -13.50 -34.35
N GLY A 410 12.15 -13.41 -34.25
CA GLY A 410 11.24 -14.52 -33.98
C GLY A 410 11.22 -14.88 -32.49
N TRP A 411 10.07 -14.70 -31.85
CA TRP A 411 9.90 -15.04 -30.45
C TRP A 411 9.63 -16.53 -30.27
N ARG A 412 10.23 -17.11 -29.23
CA ARG A 412 9.92 -18.47 -28.76
C ARG A 412 9.49 -18.41 -27.31
N TYR A 413 8.64 -19.34 -26.90
CA TYR A 413 8.15 -19.43 -25.53
C TYR A 413 8.35 -20.81 -24.92
N ARG A 414 8.34 -20.86 -23.58
CA ARG A 414 8.31 -22.09 -22.78
C ARG A 414 7.40 -21.89 -21.58
N VAL A 415 6.41 -22.78 -21.43
CA VAL A 415 5.46 -22.77 -20.30
C VAL A 415 6.17 -23.21 -19.02
N VAL A 416 5.89 -22.53 -17.91
CA VAL A 416 6.35 -22.95 -16.58
C VAL A 416 5.23 -23.71 -15.86
N PRO A 417 5.48 -24.91 -15.30
CA PRO A 417 4.47 -25.60 -14.51
C PRO A 417 4.01 -24.78 -13.30
N ASN A 418 2.70 -24.71 -13.04
CA ASN A 418 2.15 -23.95 -11.90
C ASN A 418 2.67 -24.42 -10.53
N ALA A 419 3.11 -25.67 -10.42
CA ALA A 419 3.74 -26.21 -9.22
C ALA A 419 5.05 -25.49 -8.82
N VAL A 420 5.66 -24.72 -9.73
CA VAL A 420 6.85 -23.89 -9.45
C VAL A 420 6.49 -22.71 -8.52
N GLY A 421 5.24 -22.24 -8.58
CA GLY A 421 4.75 -21.09 -7.81
C GLY A 421 5.21 -19.74 -8.37
N SER A 422 4.79 -18.66 -7.72
CA SER A 422 5.10 -17.29 -8.16
C SER A 422 6.55 -16.87 -7.85
N PRO A 423 7.20 -16.14 -8.76
CA PRO A 423 8.54 -15.63 -8.55
C PRO A 423 8.59 -14.52 -7.48
N PRO A 424 9.76 -14.28 -6.87
CA PRO A 424 9.94 -13.16 -5.95
C PRO A 424 9.78 -11.84 -6.72
N ARG A 425 9.30 -10.80 -6.03
CA ARG A 425 9.03 -9.47 -6.60
C ARG A 425 10.19 -8.53 -6.32
N ALA A 426 10.56 -7.72 -7.30
CA ALA A 426 11.65 -6.77 -7.14
C ALA A 426 11.36 -5.81 -5.97
N PRO A 427 12.32 -5.62 -5.04
CA PRO A 427 12.02 -4.96 -3.78
C PRO A 427 11.79 -3.45 -3.93
N TRP A 428 12.23 -2.84 -5.04
CA TRP A 428 12.05 -1.41 -5.35
C TRP A 428 10.67 -1.06 -5.92
N GLN A 429 9.77 -2.02 -6.11
CA GLN A 429 8.39 -1.74 -6.50
C GLN A 429 7.69 -0.86 -5.44
N SER A 430 6.81 0.05 -5.84
CA SER A 430 6.17 0.98 -4.90
C SER A 430 5.17 0.25 -3.98
N ALA A 431 3.93 0.01 -4.42
CA ALA A 431 2.91 -0.57 -3.54
C ALA A 431 3.21 -2.03 -3.10
N SER A 432 3.96 -2.78 -3.91
CA SER A 432 4.24 -4.21 -3.72
C SER A 432 5.68 -4.54 -3.31
N GLY A 433 6.55 -3.54 -3.17
CA GLY A 433 7.95 -3.74 -2.78
C GLY A 433 8.15 -3.81 -1.27
N LEU A 434 9.39 -3.58 -0.84
CA LEU A 434 9.80 -3.62 0.57
C LEU A 434 10.13 -2.22 1.04
N SER A 435 9.53 -1.76 2.14
CA SER A 435 9.78 -0.44 2.75
C SER A 435 9.60 0.80 1.87
N THR A 436 9.22 0.67 0.61
CA THR A 436 9.23 1.78 -0.35
C THR A 436 8.20 2.86 -0.02
N LEU A 437 7.01 2.48 0.44
CA LEU A 437 5.98 3.43 0.89
C LEU A 437 6.28 3.99 2.27
N TYR A 438 6.86 3.20 3.18
CA TYR A 438 7.41 3.70 4.43
C TYR A 438 8.40 4.83 4.13
N ASN A 439 9.35 4.58 3.23
CA ASN A 439 10.42 5.50 2.89
C ASN A 439 9.91 6.83 2.30
N GLY A 440 8.95 6.77 1.37
CA GLY A 440 8.46 7.96 0.68
C GLY A 440 7.28 8.66 1.36
N MET A 441 6.46 7.95 2.13
CA MET A 441 5.20 8.48 2.70
C MET A 441 5.21 8.59 4.23
N ILE A 442 5.86 7.67 4.94
CA ILE A 442 5.81 7.63 6.42
C ILE A 442 7.06 8.26 7.05
N ALA A 443 8.25 7.99 6.52
CA ALA A 443 9.51 8.53 7.03
C ALA A 443 9.53 10.08 7.12
N PRO A 444 8.96 10.83 6.15
CA PRO A 444 8.83 12.30 6.27
C PRO A 444 7.96 12.76 7.44
N LEU A 445 7.10 11.89 8.00
CA LEU A 445 6.24 12.19 9.13
C LEU A 445 6.87 11.88 10.50
N SER A 446 8.01 11.17 10.54
CA SER A 446 8.59 10.61 11.79
C SER A 446 8.88 11.63 12.90
N GLY A 447 8.96 12.92 12.60
CA GLY A 447 9.09 13.98 13.62
C GLY A 447 7.78 14.36 14.32
N MET A 448 6.63 13.98 13.76
CA MET A 448 5.31 14.36 14.24
C MET A 448 4.92 13.56 15.49
N ARG A 449 4.14 14.18 16.38
CA ARG A 449 3.46 13.47 17.47
C ARG A 449 2.03 13.18 17.05
N LEU A 450 1.51 12.02 17.47
CA LEU A 450 0.19 11.52 17.10
C LEU A 450 -0.63 11.20 18.35
N ARG A 451 -1.96 11.29 18.24
CA ARG A 451 -2.91 10.75 19.21
C ARG A 451 -3.11 9.26 19.01
N GLY A 452 -3.08 8.81 17.75
CA GLY A 452 -3.23 7.40 17.38
C GLY A 452 -3.13 7.19 15.87
N MET A 453 -3.20 5.92 15.48
CA MET A 453 -3.04 5.45 14.11
C MET A 453 -4.23 4.56 13.74
N LEU A 454 -4.73 4.71 12.52
CA LEU A 454 -5.77 3.88 11.92
C LEU A 454 -5.16 3.09 10.77
N TRP A 455 -5.36 1.78 10.78
CA TRP A 455 -4.82 0.87 9.77
C TRP A 455 -5.94 0.09 9.10
N TYR A 456 -6.13 0.32 7.79
CA TYR A 456 -7.07 -0.44 6.98
C TYR A 456 -6.36 -1.02 5.75
N GLN A 457 -5.88 -2.25 5.94
CA GLN A 457 -5.13 -3.01 4.95
C GLN A 457 -5.22 -4.50 5.26
N GLY A 458 -5.07 -5.30 4.22
CA GLY A 458 -4.89 -6.74 4.34
C GLY A 458 -5.21 -7.47 3.05
N GLU A 459 -6.03 -6.89 2.18
CA GLU A 459 -6.54 -7.55 0.97
C GLU A 459 -5.39 -7.99 0.04
N SER A 460 -4.31 -7.20 -0.07
CA SER A 460 -3.13 -7.56 -0.86
C SER A 460 -2.19 -8.56 -0.16
N ASN A 461 -2.52 -9.04 1.05
CA ASN A 461 -1.73 -10.00 1.83
C ASN A 461 -2.55 -11.26 2.20
N THR A 462 -3.73 -11.48 1.61
CA THR A 462 -4.59 -12.63 1.95
C THR A 462 -3.90 -13.95 1.67
N PHE A 463 -3.21 -14.08 0.54
CA PHE A 463 -2.41 -15.26 0.16
C PHE A 463 -1.23 -15.57 1.11
N GLU A 464 -0.94 -14.70 2.07
CA GLU A 464 0.11 -14.87 3.09
C GLU A 464 -0.44 -14.68 4.51
N ALA A 465 -1.72 -14.97 4.73
CA ALA A 465 -2.42 -14.79 6.01
C ALA A 465 -1.65 -15.38 7.22
N GLY A 466 -0.96 -16.51 7.04
CA GLY A 466 -0.15 -17.14 8.07
C GLY A 466 1.03 -16.28 8.58
N ALA A 467 1.59 -15.41 7.73
CA ALA A 467 2.66 -14.48 8.11
C ALA A 467 2.13 -13.11 8.58
N TYR A 468 0.88 -12.77 8.25
CA TYR A 468 0.33 -11.43 8.42
C TYR A 468 0.32 -10.96 9.89
N ALA A 469 0.04 -11.84 10.85
CA ALA A 469 0.07 -11.47 12.27
C ALA A 469 1.48 -11.04 12.73
N GLY A 470 2.54 -11.62 12.17
CA GLY A 470 3.92 -11.21 12.43
C GLY A 470 4.21 -9.84 11.82
N LEU A 471 3.83 -9.65 10.56
CA LEU A 471 4.02 -8.39 9.83
C LEU A 471 3.27 -7.23 10.48
N LEU A 472 2.01 -7.44 10.91
CA LEU A 472 1.19 -6.39 11.53
C LEU A 472 1.71 -5.99 12.92
N ARG A 473 2.25 -6.93 13.72
CA ARG A 473 2.96 -6.59 14.96
C ARG A 473 4.23 -5.79 14.66
N GLY A 474 5.02 -6.23 13.68
CA GLY A 474 6.22 -5.53 13.25
C GLY A 474 5.94 -4.09 12.82
N LEU A 475 4.91 -3.86 12.01
CA LEU A 475 4.47 -2.53 11.60
C LEU A 475 4.07 -1.67 12.81
N ARG A 476 3.21 -2.20 13.68
CA ARG A 476 2.73 -1.48 14.88
C ARG A 476 3.90 -1.05 15.77
N ASP A 477 4.82 -1.96 16.05
CA ASP A 477 5.93 -1.72 16.95
C ASP A 477 6.98 -0.78 16.33
N ASP A 478 7.24 -0.91 15.02
CA ASP A 478 8.06 0.03 14.24
C ASP A 478 7.49 1.44 14.34
N TRP A 479 6.21 1.63 13.99
CA TRP A 479 5.59 2.96 13.99
C TRP A 479 5.53 3.58 15.39
N ARG A 480 5.24 2.80 16.43
CA ARG A 480 5.36 3.24 17.84
C ARG A 480 6.75 3.79 18.14
N GLY A 481 7.80 3.11 17.69
CA GLY A 481 9.18 3.57 17.80
C GLY A 481 9.43 4.86 17.01
N ARG A 482 9.01 4.91 15.74
CA ARG A 482 9.25 6.04 14.82
C ARG A 482 8.56 7.33 15.26
N PHE A 483 7.34 7.24 15.78
CA PHE A 483 6.61 8.40 16.34
C PHE A 483 6.93 8.66 17.82
N GLY A 484 7.84 7.85 18.40
CA GLY A 484 8.38 8.03 19.74
C GLY A 484 7.35 7.89 20.85
N ASN A 485 6.39 6.97 20.69
CA ASN A 485 5.42 6.60 21.71
C ASN A 485 5.20 5.07 21.69
N PRO A 486 5.77 4.32 22.66
CA PRO A 486 5.65 2.86 22.72
C PRO A 486 4.22 2.37 23.02
N GLU A 487 3.33 3.25 23.48
CA GLU A 487 1.92 2.98 23.77
C GLU A 487 0.99 3.67 22.76
N LEU A 488 1.52 4.11 21.60
CA LEU A 488 0.72 4.82 20.61
C LEU A 488 -0.48 3.95 20.19
N PRO A 489 -1.71 4.47 20.33
CA PRO A 489 -2.90 3.74 19.97
C PRO A 489 -2.92 3.30 18.52
N PHE A 490 -3.28 2.04 18.28
CA PHE A 490 -3.34 1.44 16.94
C PHE A 490 -4.71 0.79 16.70
N LEU A 491 -5.54 1.44 15.88
CA LEU A 491 -6.87 0.98 15.54
C LEU A 491 -6.81 0.21 14.21
N VAL A 492 -7.07 -1.09 14.27
CA VAL A 492 -7.06 -1.99 13.11
C VAL A 492 -8.48 -2.13 12.58
N VAL A 493 -8.69 -1.89 11.29
CA VAL A 493 -9.94 -2.22 10.62
C VAL A 493 -9.85 -3.66 10.12
N GLN A 494 -10.75 -4.52 10.60
CA GLN A 494 -10.84 -5.89 10.12
C GLN A 494 -11.30 -5.90 8.65
N LEU A 495 -10.83 -6.83 7.83
CA LEU A 495 -11.32 -6.94 6.45
C LEU A 495 -12.83 -7.21 6.41
N ALA A 496 -13.53 -6.49 5.55
CA ALA A 496 -14.96 -6.66 5.32
C ALA A 496 -15.25 -7.92 4.50
N ASN A 497 -16.53 -8.31 4.38
CA ASN A 497 -16.97 -9.36 3.46
C ASN A 497 -16.68 -9.00 2.00
N TYR A 498 -16.07 -9.93 1.28
CA TYR A 498 -15.82 -9.86 -0.16
C TYR A 498 -15.66 -11.27 -0.71
N GLY A 499 -16.19 -11.57 -1.90
CA GLY A 499 -16.05 -12.89 -2.53
C GLY A 499 -17.27 -13.80 -2.39
N THR A 500 -17.09 -15.08 -2.69
CA THR A 500 -18.20 -16.04 -2.78
C THR A 500 -18.65 -16.48 -1.37
N PRO A 501 -19.96 -16.44 -1.06
CA PRO A 501 -20.47 -17.00 0.19
C PRO A 501 -20.21 -18.51 0.25
N ALA A 502 -19.76 -19.00 1.41
CA ALA A 502 -19.59 -20.43 1.63
C ALA A 502 -20.92 -21.09 2.02
N ASP A 503 -21.25 -22.21 1.38
CA ASP A 503 -22.37 -23.09 1.72
C ASP A 503 -21.92 -24.36 2.47
N THR A 504 -20.61 -24.63 2.50
CA THR A 504 -19.96 -25.67 3.30
C THR A 504 -18.70 -25.13 3.99
N PRO A 505 -18.29 -25.68 5.16
CA PRO A 505 -17.04 -25.29 5.80
C PRO A 505 -15.82 -25.57 4.92
N GLY A 506 -14.86 -24.67 4.97
CA GLY A 506 -13.64 -24.76 4.17
C GLY A 506 -12.54 -23.86 4.75
N ASP A 507 -11.36 -23.96 4.16
CA ASP A 507 -10.29 -23.01 4.46
C ASP A 507 -10.54 -21.70 3.70
N SER A 508 -10.15 -20.58 4.31
CA SER A 508 -10.29 -19.24 3.74
C SER A 508 -9.13 -18.40 4.22
N ASP A 509 -8.27 -18.02 3.27
CA ASP A 509 -7.15 -17.11 3.50
C ASP A 509 -7.64 -15.74 3.98
N TRP A 510 -8.82 -15.31 3.50
CA TRP A 510 -9.47 -14.09 3.93
C TRP A 510 -9.88 -14.15 5.41
N ALA A 511 -10.51 -15.26 5.84
CA ALA A 511 -10.86 -15.47 7.24
C ALA A 511 -9.62 -15.60 8.14
N ALA A 512 -8.59 -16.32 7.68
CA ALA A 512 -7.31 -16.44 8.39
C ALA A 512 -6.65 -15.07 8.60
N LEU A 513 -6.73 -14.16 7.62
CA LEU A 513 -6.22 -12.80 7.77
C LEU A 513 -7.05 -11.98 8.76
N ARG A 514 -8.39 -12.09 8.73
CA ARG A 514 -9.26 -11.44 9.74
C ARG A 514 -8.93 -11.90 11.16
N GLU A 515 -8.59 -13.17 11.33
CA GLU A 515 -8.12 -13.72 12.60
C GLU A 515 -6.76 -13.13 13.00
N ALA A 516 -5.82 -13.02 12.06
CA ALA A 516 -4.54 -12.34 12.31
C ALA A 516 -4.74 -10.89 12.78
N GLN A 517 -5.65 -10.13 12.16
CA GLN A 517 -6.02 -8.77 12.58
C GLN A 517 -6.59 -8.75 14.00
N ARG A 518 -7.51 -9.69 14.31
CA ARG A 518 -8.12 -9.82 15.65
C ARG A 518 -7.08 -10.11 16.72
N VAL A 519 -6.17 -11.05 16.47
CA VAL A 519 -5.13 -11.45 17.41
C VAL A 519 -4.13 -10.32 17.67
N VAL A 520 -3.75 -9.54 16.66
CA VAL A 520 -2.84 -8.40 16.89
C VAL A 520 -3.53 -7.25 17.64
N ALA A 521 -4.83 -7.06 17.42
CA ALA A 521 -5.64 -6.06 18.09
C ALA A 521 -5.93 -6.36 19.57
N THR A 522 -5.49 -7.51 20.13
CA THR A 522 -5.60 -7.78 21.58
C THR A 522 -4.51 -7.09 22.41
N ASP A 523 -3.59 -6.38 21.77
CA ASP A 523 -2.62 -5.52 22.45
C ASP A 523 -3.32 -4.41 23.27
N PRO A 524 -2.85 -4.06 24.50
CA PRO A 524 -3.56 -3.15 25.40
C PRO A 524 -3.81 -1.74 24.87
N HIS A 525 -3.05 -1.30 23.87
CA HIS A 525 -3.19 0.01 23.23
C HIS A 525 -3.63 -0.15 21.77
N SER A 526 -4.28 -1.26 21.44
CA SER A 526 -4.87 -1.50 20.13
C SER A 526 -6.36 -1.77 20.28
N ALA A 527 -7.12 -1.52 19.21
CA ALA A 527 -8.50 -1.96 19.14
C ALA A 527 -8.85 -2.36 17.71
N LEU A 528 -9.82 -3.25 17.57
CA LEU A 528 -10.31 -3.71 16.29
C LEU A 528 -11.62 -2.98 15.96
N ALA A 529 -11.81 -2.52 14.74
CA ALA A 529 -13.12 -2.19 14.18
C ALA A 529 -13.57 -3.34 13.28
N VAL A 530 -14.59 -4.10 13.72
CA VAL A 530 -15.16 -5.21 12.94
C VAL A 530 -16.02 -4.66 11.81
N THR A 531 -15.90 -5.19 10.60
CA THR A 531 -16.62 -4.72 9.40
C THR A 531 -17.31 -5.83 8.62
N ILE A 532 -17.39 -7.02 9.21
CA ILE A 532 -17.83 -8.24 8.54
C ILE A 532 -19.22 -8.11 7.88
N ASP A 533 -20.14 -7.41 8.53
CA ASP A 533 -21.53 -7.20 8.13
C ASP A 533 -21.75 -6.03 7.16
N ILE A 534 -20.75 -5.15 6.98
CA ILE A 534 -20.83 -3.96 6.11
C ILE A 534 -19.98 -4.08 4.84
N GLY A 535 -19.58 -5.31 4.50
CA GLY A 535 -18.91 -5.63 3.24
C GLY A 535 -19.86 -5.75 2.05
N ASP A 536 -19.28 -5.95 0.87
CA ASP A 536 -20.01 -6.25 -0.36
C ASP A 536 -19.34 -7.46 -1.02
N ARG A 537 -20.11 -8.52 -1.26
CA ARG A 537 -19.57 -9.75 -1.87
C ARG A 537 -19.09 -9.53 -3.32
N TYR A 538 -19.55 -8.47 -3.98
CA TYR A 538 -19.21 -8.15 -5.36
C TYR A 538 -18.19 -7.03 -5.51
N ASP A 539 -17.98 -6.22 -4.47
CA ASP A 539 -17.02 -5.11 -4.49
C ASP A 539 -16.13 -5.18 -3.25
N ILE A 540 -14.84 -5.38 -3.50
CA ILE A 540 -13.79 -5.38 -2.48
C ILE A 540 -13.71 -4.03 -1.74
N HIS A 541 -14.29 -2.96 -2.28
CA HIS A 541 -14.32 -1.62 -1.73
C HIS A 541 -15.72 -1.24 -1.21
N PRO A 542 -16.20 -1.79 -0.08
CA PRO A 542 -17.56 -1.53 0.41
C PRO A 542 -17.81 -0.04 0.66
N ALA A 543 -18.91 0.48 0.14
CA ALA A 543 -19.23 1.90 0.18
C ALA A 543 -19.71 2.40 1.56
N ASN A 544 -20.10 1.51 2.48
CA ASN A 544 -20.63 1.88 3.80
C ASN A 544 -19.54 2.32 4.79
N LYS A 545 -18.89 3.45 4.49
CA LYS A 545 -17.82 4.02 5.30
C LYS A 545 -18.35 4.83 6.51
N GLN A 546 -19.64 5.15 6.55
CA GLN A 546 -20.26 5.84 7.69
C GLN A 546 -20.34 4.95 8.94
N VAL A 547 -20.81 3.71 8.78
CA VAL A 547 -20.83 2.73 9.89
C VAL A 547 -19.40 2.42 10.33
N LEU A 548 -18.46 2.30 9.38
CA LEU A 548 -17.04 2.14 9.71
C LEU A 548 -16.51 3.31 10.56
N GLY A 549 -16.79 4.56 10.17
CA GLY A 549 -16.40 5.75 10.94
C GLY A 549 -16.96 5.71 12.37
N THR A 550 -18.22 5.31 12.52
CA THR A 550 -18.86 5.14 13.83
C THR A 550 -18.16 4.09 14.69
N ARG A 551 -17.80 2.94 14.09
CA ARG A 551 -17.09 1.85 14.78
C ARG A 551 -15.66 2.22 15.16
N LEU A 552 -14.95 2.93 14.28
CA LEU A 552 -13.62 3.47 14.60
C LEU A 552 -13.68 4.49 15.74
N ALA A 553 -14.68 5.38 15.73
CA ALA A 553 -14.87 6.36 16.79
C ALA A 553 -15.19 5.67 18.13
N ARG A 554 -16.02 4.62 18.10
CA ARG A 554 -16.33 3.78 19.26
C ARG A 554 -15.07 3.08 19.80
N ALA A 555 -14.26 2.48 18.93
CA ALA A 555 -12.99 1.86 19.30
C ALA A 555 -12.03 2.88 19.93
N ALA A 556 -11.91 4.08 19.37
CA ALA A 556 -11.09 5.15 19.93
C ALA A 556 -11.59 5.62 21.31
N ARG A 557 -12.91 5.80 21.48
CA ARG A 557 -13.52 6.19 22.77
C ARG A 557 -13.12 5.24 23.89
N GLN A 558 -13.12 3.94 23.63
CA GLN A 558 -12.67 2.93 24.58
C GLN A 558 -11.13 2.94 24.75
N ALA A 559 -10.38 2.74 23.66
CA ALA A 559 -8.94 2.46 23.72
C ALA A 559 -8.08 3.70 24.03
N VAL A 560 -8.58 4.90 23.71
CA VAL A 560 -7.82 6.15 23.75
C VAL A 560 -8.38 7.15 24.75
N TYR A 561 -9.69 7.17 24.95
CA TYR A 561 -10.35 8.10 25.87
C TYR A 561 -10.91 7.42 27.13
N GLY A 562 -10.71 6.11 27.28
CA GLY A 562 -11.02 5.37 28.51
C GLY A 562 -12.50 5.22 28.80
N GLU A 563 -13.36 5.37 27.79
CA GLU A 563 -14.78 5.16 27.96
C GLU A 563 -15.08 3.68 28.21
N ARG A 564 -15.96 3.40 29.18
CA ARG A 564 -16.34 2.03 29.56
C ARG A 564 -17.46 1.50 28.66
N ILE A 565 -17.09 1.20 27.42
CA ILE A 565 -17.95 0.60 26.40
C ILE A 565 -17.21 -0.55 25.71
N ALA A 566 -17.93 -1.50 25.14
CA ALA A 566 -17.34 -2.48 24.22
C ALA A 566 -16.80 -1.77 22.97
N PRO A 567 -15.56 -2.01 22.51
CA PRO A 567 -14.99 -1.28 21.38
C PRO A 567 -15.60 -1.67 20.02
N SER A 568 -15.88 -2.96 19.80
CA SER A 568 -16.33 -3.49 18.50
C SER A 568 -17.29 -4.68 18.55
N GLY A 569 -17.90 -4.92 19.71
CA GLY A 569 -18.90 -5.97 19.92
C GLY A 569 -18.34 -7.25 20.55
N PRO A 570 -19.11 -8.34 20.50
CA PRO A 570 -18.77 -9.59 21.17
C PRO A 570 -17.43 -10.19 20.73
N VAL A 571 -16.54 -10.44 21.69
CA VAL A 571 -15.23 -11.08 21.47
C VAL A 571 -15.20 -12.46 22.12
N PRO A 572 -14.83 -13.53 21.40
CA PRO A 572 -14.72 -14.86 21.99
C PRO A 572 -13.59 -14.90 23.04
N GLN A 573 -13.91 -15.30 24.27
CA GLN A 573 -12.91 -15.44 25.34
C GLN A 573 -12.45 -16.88 25.51
N GLN A 574 -13.37 -17.84 25.41
CA GLN A 574 -13.09 -19.25 25.65
C GLN A 574 -14.17 -20.15 25.04
N ALA A 575 -13.77 -21.35 24.60
CA ALA A 575 -14.65 -22.48 24.32
C ALA A 575 -14.36 -23.65 25.30
N ARG A 576 -15.42 -24.31 25.80
CA ARG A 576 -15.33 -25.49 26.68
C ARG A 576 -16.37 -26.53 26.32
N ARG A 577 -16.12 -27.79 26.63
CA ARG A 577 -17.14 -28.85 26.55
C ARG A 577 -18.01 -28.86 27.80
N GLU A 578 -19.33 -28.87 27.62
CA GLU A 578 -20.31 -29.02 28.70
C GLU A 578 -21.38 -30.03 28.26
N GLY A 579 -21.24 -31.29 28.69
CA GLY A 579 -22.12 -32.37 28.24
C GLY A 579 -22.01 -32.57 26.73
N ASP A 580 -23.14 -32.54 26.04
CA ASP A 580 -23.24 -32.72 24.58
C ASP A 580 -23.01 -31.42 23.79
N ASP A 581 -22.68 -30.31 24.47
CA ASP A 581 -22.44 -29.01 23.86
C ASP A 581 -20.96 -28.59 23.97
N VAL A 582 -20.53 -27.76 23.03
CA VAL A 582 -19.40 -26.85 23.18
C VAL A 582 -19.94 -25.46 23.48
N VAL A 583 -19.49 -24.83 24.55
CA VAL A 583 -19.96 -23.53 25.01
C VAL A 583 -18.88 -22.47 24.78
N VAL A 584 -19.19 -21.49 23.95
CA VAL A 584 -18.35 -20.31 23.69
C VAL A 584 -18.82 -19.18 24.60
N THR A 585 -17.92 -18.62 25.40
CA THR A 585 -18.20 -17.43 26.23
C THR A 585 -17.63 -16.18 25.57
N PHE A 586 -18.45 -15.12 25.48
CA PHE A 586 -18.08 -13.85 24.89
C PHE A 586 -17.84 -12.76 25.94
N ALA A 587 -16.77 -11.99 25.74
CA ALA A 587 -16.52 -10.70 26.36
C ALA A 587 -17.10 -9.57 25.50
N ASP A 588 -17.05 -8.33 26.01
CA ASP A 588 -17.42 -7.11 25.27
C ASP A 588 -18.83 -7.13 24.66
N VAL A 589 -19.76 -7.79 25.35
CA VAL A 589 -21.19 -7.83 25.00
C VAL A 589 -21.90 -6.66 25.67
N GLU A 590 -22.38 -5.70 24.87
CA GLU A 590 -23.31 -4.67 25.34
C GLU A 590 -24.72 -5.25 25.47
N GLY A 591 -25.28 -5.19 26.68
CA GLY A 591 -26.57 -5.80 26.98
C GLY A 591 -26.52 -7.33 26.88
N ALA A 592 -27.01 -7.87 25.77
CA ALA A 592 -27.14 -9.31 25.52
C ALA A 592 -26.73 -9.68 24.09
N LEU A 593 -26.38 -10.95 23.88
CA LEU A 593 -26.22 -11.50 22.54
C LEU A 593 -27.60 -11.66 21.88
N VAL A 594 -27.68 -11.30 20.60
CA VAL A 594 -28.89 -11.35 19.80
C VAL A 594 -28.60 -12.04 18.48
N ALA A 595 -29.47 -12.98 18.09
CA ALA A 595 -29.45 -13.57 16.75
C ALA A 595 -30.53 -12.89 15.89
N TYR A 596 -30.13 -12.26 14.80
CA TYR A 596 -31.07 -11.64 13.87
C TYR A 596 -31.55 -12.63 12.81
N GLY A 597 -32.84 -12.56 12.48
CA GLY A 597 -33.43 -13.27 11.34
C GLY A 597 -33.46 -14.80 11.41
N ALA A 598 -33.09 -15.42 12.55
CA ALA A 598 -33.09 -16.87 12.74
C ALA A 598 -33.33 -17.25 14.21
N ALA A 599 -33.63 -18.52 14.48
CA ALA A 599 -33.85 -19.04 15.83
C ALA A 599 -32.57 -19.06 16.70
N GLY A 600 -31.41 -19.05 16.07
CA GLY A 600 -30.10 -19.01 16.70
C GLY A 600 -29.05 -18.44 15.75
N PRO A 601 -27.82 -18.19 16.24
CA PRO A 601 -26.77 -17.68 15.38
C PRO A 601 -26.31 -18.75 14.38
N VAL A 602 -25.85 -18.31 13.22
CA VAL A 602 -25.35 -19.19 12.14
C VAL A 602 -23.85 -19.01 11.93
N GLY A 603 -23.25 -19.85 11.07
CA GLY A 603 -21.85 -19.72 10.71
C GLY A 603 -20.86 -20.21 11.78
N PHE A 604 -21.34 -20.95 12.78
CA PHE A 604 -20.48 -21.67 13.72
C PHE A 604 -20.07 -23.03 13.17
N GLU A 605 -18.80 -23.36 13.35
CA GLU A 605 -18.23 -24.64 12.96
C GLU A 605 -17.54 -25.31 14.15
N LEU A 606 -17.69 -26.64 14.22
CA LEU A 606 -16.89 -27.49 15.10
C LEU A 606 -15.91 -28.28 14.24
N CYS A 607 -14.62 -28.15 14.55
CA CYS A 607 -13.53 -28.78 13.80
C CYS A 607 -12.82 -29.83 14.64
N GLY A 608 -12.61 -31.02 14.06
CA GLY A 608 -11.75 -32.05 14.64
C GLY A 608 -10.26 -31.79 14.43
N ALA A 609 -9.45 -32.82 14.71
CA ALA A 609 -7.99 -32.77 14.56
C ALA A 609 -7.53 -32.91 13.10
N ALA A 610 -8.29 -33.60 12.24
CA ALA A 610 -7.94 -33.81 10.84
C ALA A 610 -8.24 -32.55 10.00
N ALA A 611 -7.45 -32.33 8.94
CA ALA A 611 -7.76 -31.33 7.93
C ALA A 611 -9.13 -31.63 7.29
N GLY A 612 -9.91 -30.59 6.98
CA GLY A 612 -11.25 -30.75 6.40
C GLY A 612 -12.30 -31.36 7.33
N SER A 613 -12.04 -31.45 8.64
CA SER A 613 -12.99 -32.02 9.62
C SER A 613 -13.98 -31.01 10.23
N CYS A 614 -13.98 -29.77 9.74
CA CYS A 614 -14.93 -28.75 10.16
C CYS A 614 -16.32 -29.03 9.61
N ARG A 615 -17.35 -28.79 10.43
CA ARG A 615 -18.76 -28.90 10.04
C ARG A 615 -19.56 -27.77 10.67
N PHE A 616 -20.58 -27.26 9.97
CA PHE A 616 -21.53 -26.35 10.58
C PHE A 616 -22.32 -27.04 11.69
N VAL A 617 -22.70 -26.28 12.71
CA VAL A 617 -23.45 -26.77 13.87
C VAL A 617 -24.57 -25.82 14.25
N ASP A 618 -25.63 -26.39 14.82
CA ASP A 618 -26.69 -25.60 15.44
C ASP A 618 -26.14 -24.89 16.68
N ALA A 619 -26.49 -23.62 16.80
CA ALA A 619 -26.06 -22.76 17.88
C ALA A 619 -27.26 -22.08 18.54
N ARG A 620 -27.18 -21.89 19.86
CA ARG A 620 -28.19 -21.18 20.64
C ARG A 620 -27.54 -20.17 21.58
N VAL A 621 -28.15 -18.99 21.71
CA VAL A 621 -27.73 -17.99 22.69
C VAL A 621 -28.20 -18.39 24.09
N ASP A 622 -27.28 -18.29 25.05
CA ASP A 622 -27.50 -18.48 26.49
C ASP A 622 -26.81 -17.33 27.25
N GLY A 623 -27.49 -16.19 27.36
CA GLY A 623 -26.93 -14.96 27.95
C GLY A 623 -25.75 -14.41 27.13
N ARG A 624 -24.54 -14.41 27.73
CA ARG A 624 -23.27 -14.05 27.06
C ARG A 624 -22.53 -15.25 26.46
N ARG A 625 -23.21 -16.39 26.36
CA ARG A 625 -22.65 -17.63 25.84
C ARG A 625 -23.41 -18.05 24.59
N VAL A 626 -22.72 -18.79 23.74
CA VAL A 626 -23.33 -19.54 22.64
C VAL A 626 -23.05 -21.01 22.88
N ARG A 627 -24.10 -21.83 22.93
CA ARG A 627 -23.98 -23.29 23.03
C ARG A 627 -24.08 -23.89 21.63
N LEU A 628 -23.12 -24.73 21.30
CA LEU A 628 -22.96 -25.40 20.01
C LEU A 628 -23.20 -26.89 20.20
N HIS A 629 -24.21 -27.45 19.54
CA HIS A 629 -24.52 -28.86 19.72
C HIS A 629 -23.49 -29.75 19.00
N THR A 630 -22.92 -30.74 19.72
CA THR A 630 -21.86 -31.57 19.15
C THR A 630 -22.38 -32.67 18.23
N GLY A 631 -23.58 -33.21 18.43
CA GLY A 631 -24.14 -34.29 17.60
C GLY A 631 -23.18 -35.48 17.40
N ASP A 632 -23.40 -36.27 16.33
CA ASP A 632 -22.60 -37.48 16.02
C ASP A 632 -21.29 -37.18 15.24
N GLY A 633 -20.79 -35.94 15.32
CA GLY A 633 -19.61 -35.50 14.59
C GLY A 633 -18.28 -35.97 15.19
N PRO A 634 -17.16 -35.71 14.50
CA PRO A 634 -15.83 -35.92 15.08
C PRO A 634 -15.65 -35.10 16.36
N VAL A 635 -14.81 -35.62 17.25
CA VAL A 635 -14.53 -35.01 18.56
C VAL A 635 -13.95 -33.60 18.34
N PRO A 636 -14.64 -32.52 18.75
CA PRO A 636 -14.28 -31.16 18.34
C PRO A 636 -13.07 -30.59 19.10
N MET A 637 -12.01 -30.22 18.40
CA MET A 637 -10.81 -29.62 18.99
C MET A 637 -10.89 -28.08 18.96
N ARG A 638 -11.53 -27.51 17.94
CA ARG A 638 -11.59 -26.07 17.72
C ARG A 638 -13.00 -25.62 17.37
N VAL A 639 -13.30 -24.35 17.64
CA VAL A 639 -14.50 -23.65 17.18
C VAL A 639 -14.08 -22.58 16.18
N ARG A 640 -14.77 -22.51 15.05
CA ARG A 640 -14.73 -21.35 14.15
C ARG A 640 -16.08 -20.63 14.14
N HIS A 641 -16.06 -19.33 13.88
CA HIS A 641 -17.25 -18.54 13.58
C HIS A 641 -16.95 -17.65 12.37
N ALA A 642 -17.88 -17.62 11.41
CA ALA A 642 -17.80 -16.78 10.21
C ALA A 642 -16.48 -16.98 9.41
N TRP A 643 -16.05 -18.24 9.27
CA TRP A 643 -14.78 -18.60 8.62
C TRP A 643 -14.93 -18.81 7.11
N ALA A 644 -15.17 -17.71 6.40
CA ALA A 644 -15.23 -17.69 4.94
C ALA A 644 -14.86 -16.30 4.39
N ASP A 645 -14.77 -16.18 3.07
CA ASP A 645 -14.51 -14.89 2.40
C ASP A 645 -15.68 -13.91 2.61
N ALA A 646 -16.92 -14.37 2.40
CA ALA A 646 -18.15 -13.60 2.61
C ALA A 646 -19.23 -14.38 3.40
N PRO A 647 -18.99 -14.69 4.69
CA PRO A 647 -19.94 -15.40 5.55
C PRO A 647 -21.21 -14.59 5.82
N LEU A 648 -22.32 -15.28 6.06
CA LEU A 648 -23.50 -14.69 6.66
C LEU A 648 -23.29 -14.56 8.18
N VAL A 649 -23.33 -13.34 8.70
CA VAL A 649 -23.23 -13.07 10.14
C VAL A 649 -24.56 -12.53 10.65
N ASN A 650 -25.11 -13.17 11.67
CA ASN A 650 -26.35 -12.77 12.32
C ASN A 650 -26.26 -12.70 13.85
N LEU A 651 -25.07 -12.92 14.43
CA LEU A 651 -24.83 -12.79 15.87
C LEU A 651 -24.33 -11.37 16.18
N PHE A 652 -25.11 -10.64 16.97
CA PHE A 652 -24.82 -9.27 17.37
C PHE A 652 -24.97 -9.11 18.88
N ASP A 653 -24.59 -7.95 19.41
CA ASP A 653 -25.03 -7.49 20.72
C ASP A 653 -26.20 -6.49 20.64
N ALA A 654 -26.68 -6.02 21.80
CA ALA A 654 -27.80 -5.07 21.86
C ALA A 654 -27.42 -3.65 21.39
N ALA A 655 -26.13 -3.37 21.15
CA ALA A 655 -25.62 -2.13 20.60
C ALA A 655 -25.36 -2.24 19.07
N ASP A 656 -25.93 -3.26 18.44
CA ASP A 656 -25.84 -3.52 17.00
C ASP A 656 -24.41 -3.71 16.51
N GLN A 657 -23.54 -4.29 17.36
CA GLN A 657 -22.19 -4.68 16.98
C GLN A 657 -22.12 -6.19 16.67
N PRO A 658 -21.59 -6.59 15.51
CA PRO A 658 -21.49 -8.00 15.13
C PRO A 658 -20.42 -8.72 15.97
N ALA A 659 -20.65 -10.00 16.26
CA ALA A 659 -19.56 -10.88 16.66
C ALA A 659 -18.63 -11.11 15.46
N GLY A 660 -17.37 -10.71 15.59
CA GLY A 660 -16.38 -10.88 14.52
C GLY A 660 -16.03 -12.35 14.25
N PRO A 661 -15.37 -12.64 13.11
CA PRO A 661 -14.83 -13.97 12.84
C PRO A 661 -13.73 -14.35 13.83
N PHE A 662 -13.62 -15.65 14.11
CA PHE A 662 -12.55 -16.18 14.94
C PHE A 662 -12.33 -17.69 14.73
N GLU A 663 -11.17 -18.15 15.17
CA GLU A 663 -10.90 -19.55 15.52
C GLU A 663 -10.33 -19.61 16.94
N ILE A 664 -10.84 -20.50 17.79
CA ILE A 664 -10.27 -20.77 19.12
C ILE A 664 -10.26 -22.26 19.46
N GLU A 665 -9.25 -22.67 20.23
CA GLU A 665 -9.13 -24.01 20.80
C GLU A 665 -10.19 -24.27 21.89
N ILE A 666 -10.70 -25.49 21.93
CA ILE A 666 -11.62 -25.98 22.98
C ILE A 666 -10.79 -26.49 24.15
N ARG A 667 -10.99 -25.90 25.33
CA ARG A 667 -10.21 -26.19 26.55
C ARG A 667 -10.96 -26.98 27.61
#